data_AF-A0A3L7UWP4-F1
#
_entry.id   AF-A0A3L7UWP4-F1
#
_cell.length_a   1.000
_cell.length_b   1.000
_cell.length_c   1.000
_cell.angle_alpha   90.00
_cell.angle_beta   90.00
_cell.angle_gamma   90.00
#
_symmetry.space_group_name_H-M   'P 1'
#
loop_
_entity.id
_entity.type
_entity.pdbx_description
1 polymer ?
#
loop_
_entity_poly.entity_id
_entity_poly.type
_entity_poly.pdbx_seq_one_letter_code
_entity_poly.pdbx_strand_id
1 'polypeptide(L)'
;MSASVKSATATTPLTVRRKNRMRCFLTSTLLLTLALPFVPPSALLLELMEVWHELLFLLAVVLNLLVVIRRWRHRKTQLLKSGLDVREECSTGFSLLEIIVWNFVAFALIVLLIQLAIRPAVAWGLLISLRISIAFVYVCVMLAAPFAFRQIYHRRILPVAKWVKSWFSLSLLLVLSEAACSLILSFPPNVTPLTFPEHLPQPHDNNLHIASTGGSTSLGWPWHPHYSISRVAEWQLNRLLNSVRNSSTAGPPHVDAVPRYRNAIVHNVAQAGDSLKLDIAQLHRLPVKPDVLMVCTGHNEVYHEIDSQLRASGNVVPAVDRFLNWSPTFCLIDKVMTERISVLWRIVQRERGLVDDPYLTDDQRKQRLNVFTDRLRALSQYCQRQNILLIWFIPAGSESTCPPNRSTIRTHNHSARDLVAVRAHQQAALLEQQQAWIQAAEVYRLVLSDHPDMAEFHFRRGHCLLHMNQPEAAAVSFQRALETDAFPVRAQADHRDAVAQVAREYGNVTIDTAAILRRMTPHGILDDSVIMDDVHPSLRGVFALGTESASLMQHLILKDIDTSAAEKFGSFRESLTDLKVDPTVIASGYELMAAAMLNRGCLRFEQSHWNSLSDRLRTAALELRERTSLPESTQIESLRDFHSSQK
;
A
#
# COMPACT_ATOMS: atom_id res chain seq x y z
N MET A 1 16.15 -82.57 1.73
CA MET A 1 16.61 -83.25 2.96
C MET A 1 17.50 -82.26 3.71
N SER A 2 17.47 -82.11 5.03
CA SER A 2 16.70 -82.83 6.08
C SER A 2 16.37 -81.91 7.28
N ALA A 3 15.61 -82.48 8.24
CA ALA A 3 15.23 -81.99 9.57
C ALA A 3 16.20 -81.00 10.27
N SER A 4 15.74 -79.94 10.95
CA SER A 4 14.88 -79.88 12.16
C SER A 4 15.55 -80.38 13.45
N VAL A 5 15.82 -79.45 14.39
CA VAL A 5 16.08 -79.71 15.82
C VAL A 5 15.27 -78.71 16.67
N LYS A 6 14.78 -79.14 17.85
CA LYS A 6 14.01 -78.33 18.82
C LYS A 6 14.58 -78.41 20.24
N SER A 7 14.70 -77.26 20.90
CA SER A 7 14.72 -77.04 22.37
C SER A 7 14.66 -75.50 22.60
N ALA A 8 13.99 -74.86 23.57
CA ALA A 8 13.48 -75.18 24.91
C ALA A 8 14.59 -75.33 25.97
N THR A 9 14.71 -74.50 27.02
CA THR A 9 13.85 -73.46 27.63
C THR A 9 14.61 -72.08 27.70
N ALA A 10 14.43 -71.06 28.57
CA ALA A 10 13.64 -70.85 29.80
C ALA A 10 13.31 -69.37 30.14
N THR A 11 12.41 -69.22 31.11
CA THR A 11 12.17 -68.14 32.11
C THR A 11 12.99 -66.83 32.12
N THR A 12 12.35 -65.73 31.66
CA THR A 12 11.93 -64.51 32.44
C THR A 12 12.86 -63.76 33.43
N PRO A 13 12.63 -62.45 33.73
CA PRO A 13 12.19 -61.33 32.88
C PRO A 13 12.83 -59.94 33.23
N LEU A 14 12.39 -58.85 32.56
CA LEU A 14 12.63 -57.41 32.92
C LEU A 14 14.12 -56.94 32.78
N THR A 15 14.52 -55.66 32.60
CA THR A 15 13.79 -54.37 32.48
C THR A 15 14.58 -53.34 31.60
N VAL A 16 13.95 -52.22 31.21
CA VAL A 16 14.55 -50.94 30.71
C VAL A 16 15.53 -50.99 29.52
N ARG A 17 15.03 -50.74 28.28
CA ARG A 17 15.77 -49.95 27.24
C ARG A 17 14.91 -49.42 26.06
N ARG A 18 13.81 -48.69 26.34
CA ARG A 18 13.06 -47.92 25.32
C ARG A 18 12.65 -46.52 25.82
N LYS A 19 13.57 -45.54 25.74
CA LYS A 19 13.24 -44.10 25.92
C LYS A 19 14.06 -43.10 25.08
N ASN A 20 15.21 -43.48 24.51
CA ASN A 20 16.15 -42.52 23.89
C ASN A 20 16.08 -42.36 22.36
N ARG A 21 15.13 -42.99 21.63
CA ARG A 21 15.01 -42.83 20.16
C ARG A 21 14.04 -41.73 19.68
N MET A 22 13.31 -41.05 20.57
CA MET A 22 12.34 -39.99 20.17
C MET A 22 12.83 -38.55 20.30
N ARG A 23 14.01 -38.27 20.89
CA ARG A 23 14.53 -36.89 21.00
C ARG A 23 15.30 -36.43 19.77
N CYS A 24 16.01 -37.31 19.08
CA CYS A 24 16.87 -36.96 17.93
C CYS A 24 16.12 -36.74 16.60
N PHE A 25 14.78 -36.64 16.60
CA PHE A 25 13.98 -36.46 15.38
C PHE A 25 13.28 -35.09 15.30
N LEU A 26 13.12 -34.35 16.41
CA LEU A 26 12.61 -32.97 16.38
C LEU A 26 13.73 -31.92 16.25
N THR A 27 14.94 -32.23 16.73
CA THR A 27 16.08 -31.30 16.66
C THR A 27 16.63 -31.13 15.23
N SER A 28 16.53 -32.17 14.41
CA SER A 28 17.14 -32.22 13.08
C SER A 28 16.39 -31.38 12.06
N THR A 29 15.05 -31.35 12.15
CA THR A 29 14.18 -30.59 11.23
C THR A 29 14.30 -29.07 11.41
N LEU A 30 14.66 -28.61 12.61
CA LEU A 30 14.80 -27.18 12.93
C LEU A 30 16.15 -26.58 12.50
N LEU A 31 17.13 -27.42 12.14
CA LEU A 31 18.48 -26.99 11.74
C LEU A 31 18.69 -26.98 10.23
N LEU A 32 17.93 -27.76 9.45
CA LEU A 32 18.04 -27.76 7.99
C LEU A 32 17.49 -26.49 7.31
N THR A 33 16.58 -25.78 7.96
CA THR A 33 15.97 -24.53 7.45
C THR A 33 16.85 -23.29 7.61
N LEU A 34 18.02 -23.40 8.26
CA LEU A 34 18.92 -22.28 8.55
C LEU A 34 20.26 -22.33 7.77
N ALA A 35 20.40 -23.26 6.82
CA ALA A 35 21.70 -23.56 6.20
C ALA A 35 21.65 -23.90 4.69
N LEU A 36 20.95 -23.09 3.89
CA LEU A 36 21.10 -23.06 2.43
C LEU A 36 21.14 -21.61 1.92
N PRO A 37 22.03 -21.26 0.96
CA PRO A 37 22.09 -19.93 0.36
C PRO A 37 20.90 -19.72 -0.60
N PHE A 38 20.22 -18.59 -0.46
CA PHE A 38 19.07 -18.24 -1.32
C PHE A 38 19.54 -17.76 -2.70
N VAL A 39 19.20 -18.52 -3.74
CA VAL A 39 18.99 -17.99 -5.09
C VAL A 39 17.48 -17.77 -5.24
N PRO A 40 16.99 -16.58 -5.63
CA PRO A 40 15.56 -16.29 -5.64
C PRO A 40 14.84 -17.08 -6.75
N PRO A 41 13.78 -17.85 -6.44
CA PRO A 41 12.90 -18.43 -7.44
C PRO A 41 12.06 -17.34 -8.14
N SER A 42 11.57 -17.65 -9.34
CA SER A 42 10.55 -16.81 -10.00
C SER A 42 9.21 -16.85 -9.25
N ALA A 43 8.39 -15.81 -9.41
CA ALA A 43 7.14 -15.63 -8.63
C ALA A 43 6.19 -16.85 -8.69
N LEU A 44 6.02 -17.46 -9.86
CA LEU A 44 5.20 -18.67 -10.05
C LEU A 44 5.69 -19.86 -9.21
N LEU A 45 7.00 -19.94 -8.94
CA LEU A 45 7.62 -20.97 -8.12
C LEU A 45 7.41 -20.70 -6.62
N LEU A 46 7.35 -19.43 -6.21
CA LEU A 46 6.98 -19.04 -4.85
C LEU A 46 5.52 -19.39 -4.55
N GLU A 47 4.58 -19.01 -5.42
CA GLU A 47 3.15 -19.35 -5.28
C GLU A 47 2.94 -20.87 -5.19
N LEU A 48 3.59 -21.65 -6.07
CA LEU A 48 3.55 -23.11 -6.00
C LEU A 48 4.17 -23.66 -4.72
N MET A 49 5.30 -23.11 -4.26
CA MET A 49 5.93 -23.56 -3.01
C MET A 49 5.12 -23.22 -1.76
N GLU A 50 4.39 -22.10 -1.72
CA GLU A 50 3.46 -21.80 -0.63
C GLU A 50 2.33 -22.83 -0.58
N VAL A 51 1.67 -23.10 -1.71
CA VAL A 51 0.61 -24.13 -1.80
C VAL A 51 1.12 -25.52 -1.37
N TRP A 52 2.34 -25.91 -1.74
CA TRP A 52 2.93 -27.17 -1.27
C TRP A 52 3.23 -27.19 0.24
N HIS A 53 3.65 -26.07 0.83
CA HIS A 53 3.84 -25.99 2.29
C HIS A 53 2.51 -26.07 3.05
N GLU A 54 1.46 -25.42 2.56
CA GLU A 54 0.11 -25.51 3.15
C GLU A 54 -0.46 -26.94 3.07
N LEU A 55 -0.29 -27.63 1.94
CA LEU A 55 -0.70 -29.03 1.78
C LEU A 55 0.06 -29.98 2.73
N LEU A 56 1.36 -29.77 2.93
CA LEU A 56 2.16 -30.54 3.88
C LEU A 56 1.77 -30.26 5.34
N PHE A 57 1.45 -29.01 5.68
CA PHE A 57 0.91 -28.64 6.99
C PHE A 57 -0.46 -29.27 7.24
N LEU A 58 -1.37 -29.23 6.25
CA LEU A 58 -2.68 -29.87 6.31
C LEU A 58 -2.57 -31.39 6.58
N LEU A 59 -1.67 -32.06 5.86
CA LEU A 59 -1.38 -33.48 6.05
C LEU A 59 -0.85 -33.77 7.47
N ALA A 60 0.04 -32.93 8.00
CA ALA A 60 0.55 -33.06 9.37
C ALA A 60 -0.54 -32.86 10.45
N VAL A 61 -1.48 -31.93 10.24
CA VAL A 61 -2.64 -31.74 11.14
C VAL A 61 -3.57 -32.96 11.12
N VAL A 62 -3.92 -33.45 9.92
CA VAL A 62 -4.78 -34.64 9.76
C VAL A 62 -4.15 -35.89 10.38
N LEU A 63 -2.85 -36.11 10.19
CA LEU A 63 -2.14 -37.25 10.79
C LEU A 63 -2.12 -37.19 12.33
N ASN A 64 -1.94 -35.99 12.92
CA ASN A 64 -2.06 -35.82 14.37
C ASN A 64 -3.49 -36.07 14.88
N LEU A 65 -4.51 -35.58 14.17
CA LEU A 65 -5.91 -35.83 14.50
C LEU A 65 -6.23 -37.33 14.50
N LEU A 66 -5.76 -38.07 13.50
CA LEU A 66 -5.91 -39.52 13.40
C LEU A 66 -5.19 -40.27 14.54
N VAL A 67 -4.02 -39.81 14.98
CA VAL A 67 -3.30 -40.37 16.15
C VAL A 67 -4.09 -40.14 17.44
N VAL A 68 -4.69 -38.96 17.64
CA VAL A 68 -5.56 -38.66 18.79
C VAL A 68 -6.82 -39.53 18.77
N ILE A 69 -7.53 -39.61 17.64
CA ILE A 69 -8.71 -40.48 17.47
C ILE A 69 -8.37 -41.95 17.74
N ARG A 70 -7.21 -42.43 17.28
CA ARG A 70 -6.74 -43.81 17.51
C ARG A 70 -6.43 -44.07 18.98
N ARG A 71 -5.83 -43.10 19.70
CA ARG A 71 -5.61 -43.17 21.16
C ARG A 71 -6.93 -43.17 21.92
N TRP A 72 -7.87 -42.28 21.58
CA TRP A 72 -9.19 -42.22 22.19
C TRP A 72 -9.97 -43.52 22.01
N ARG A 73 -10.01 -44.06 20.78
CA ARG A 73 -10.62 -45.38 20.51
C ARG A 73 -9.98 -46.48 21.36
N HIS A 74 -8.64 -46.55 21.41
CA HIS A 74 -7.96 -47.58 22.20
C HIS A 74 -8.25 -47.46 23.71
N ARG A 75 -8.27 -46.24 24.26
CA ARG A 75 -8.61 -45.99 25.67
C ARG A 75 -10.06 -46.37 25.98
N LYS A 76 -11.01 -46.02 25.10
CA LYS A 76 -12.41 -46.46 25.18
C LYS A 76 -12.54 -47.99 25.13
N THR A 77 -11.79 -48.68 24.27
CA THR A 77 -11.78 -50.15 24.22
C THR A 77 -11.16 -50.80 25.47
N GLN A 78 -10.22 -50.15 26.15
CA GLN A 78 -9.71 -50.65 27.43
C GLN A 78 -10.75 -50.45 28.55
N LEU A 79 -11.36 -49.27 28.67
CA LEU A 79 -12.39 -48.98 29.69
C LEU A 79 -13.59 -49.92 29.59
N LEU A 80 -14.08 -50.18 28.37
CA LEU A 80 -15.15 -51.14 28.09
C LEU A 80 -14.77 -52.61 28.43
N LYS A 81 -13.48 -52.94 28.54
CA LYS A 81 -13.00 -54.27 28.96
C LYS A 81 -12.76 -54.39 30.46
N SER A 82 -12.64 -53.29 31.19
CA SER A 82 -12.47 -53.28 32.65
C SER A 82 -13.80 -53.21 33.43
N GLY A 83 -14.96 -53.20 32.75
CA GLY A 83 -16.28 -53.23 33.40
C GLY A 83 -16.67 -51.96 34.15
N LEU A 84 -15.93 -50.86 33.97
CA LEU A 84 -16.21 -49.55 34.56
C LEU A 84 -17.23 -48.79 33.71
N ASP A 85 -18.18 -48.08 34.34
CA ASP A 85 -19.13 -47.24 33.61
C ASP A 85 -18.40 -46.05 32.97
N VAL A 86 -18.52 -45.94 31.66
CA VAL A 86 -17.92 -44.90 30.82
C VAL A 86 -18.49 -43.50 31.13
N ARG A 87 -19.64 -43.42 31.82
CA ARG A 87 -20.32 -42.15 32.12
C ARG A 87 -19.58 -41.23 33.10
N GLU A 88 -18.89 -41.77 34.12
CA GLU A 88 -18.24 -40.92 35.13
C GLU A 88 -16.88 -40.36 34.68
N GLU A 89 -15.94 -41.19 34.20
CA GLU A 89 -14.61 -40.70 33.77
C GLU A 89 -14.67 -39.72 32.59
N CYS A 90 -15.66 -39.83 31.70
CA CYS A 90 -15.83 -38.89 30.58
C CYS A 90 -16.15 -37.45 31.04
N SER A 91 -16.54 -37.23 32.29
CA SER A 91 -16.82 -35.89 32.83
C SER A 91 -15.58 -35.12 33.32
N THR A 92 -14.46 -35.80 33.60
CA THR A 92 -13.38 -35.24 34.44
C THR A 92 -11.96 -35.40 33.88
N GLY A 93 -11.76 -35.19 32.56
CA GLY A 93 -10.39 -35.15 32.05
C GLY A 93 -10.16 -34.91 30.56
N PHE A 94 -10.50 -33.74 30.03
CA PHE A 94 -9.61 -33.13 29.04
C PHE A 94 -8.36 -32.63 29.77
N SER A 95 -7.19 -33.13 29.43
CA SER A 95 -5.94 -32.61 29.99
C SER A 95 -5.68 -31.18 29.51
N LEU A 96 -4.91 -30.41 30.28
CA LEU A 96 -4.50 -29.05 29.86
C LEU A 96 -3.82 -29.07 28.48
N LEU A 97 -3.09 -30.15 28.18
CA LEU A 97 -2.46 -30.37 26.87
C LEU A 97 -3.49 -30.58 25.76
N GLU A 98 -4.57 -31.32 25.99
CA GLU A 98 -5.66 -31.49 25.02
C GLU A 98 -6.45 -30.20 24.82
N ILE A 99 -6.65 -29.39 25.87
CA ILE A 99 -7.27 -28.06 25.75
C ILE A 99 -6.36 -27.13 24.93
N ILE A 100 -5.05 -27.14 25.17
CA ILE A 100 -4.07 -26.37 24.38
C ILE A 100 -4.07 -26.86 22.92
N VAL A 101 -4.06 -28.16 22.66
CA VAL A 101 -4.10 -28.73 21.30
C VAL A 101 -5.41 -28.38 20.58
N TRP A 102 -6.57 -28.44 21.25
CA TRP A 102 -7.84 -28.04 20.64
C TRP A 102 -7.90 -26.54 20.36
N ASN A 103 -7.36 -25.68 21.23
CA ASN A 103 -7.23 -24.25 20.94
C ASN A 103 -6.25 -23.98 19.79
N PHE A 104 -5.15 -24.73 19.69
CA PHE A 104 -4.18 -24.58 18.60
C PHE A 104 -4.72 -25.10 17.26
N VAL A 105 -5.50 -26.19 17.26
CA VAL A 105 -6.21 -26.69 16.08
C VAL A 105 -7.34 -25.74 15.67
N ALA A 106 -8.08 -25.17 16.63
CA ALA A 106 -9.09 -24.15 16.35
C ALA A 106 -8.44 -22.88 15.77
N PHE A 107 -7.33 -22.41 16.34
CA PHE A 107 -6.56 -21.28 15.83
C PHE A 107 -6.02 -21.54 14.41
N ALA A 108 -5.49 -22.74 14.14
CA ALA A 108 -5.08 -23.14 12.80
C ALA A 108 -6.25 -23.22 11.81
N LEU A 109 -7.41 -23.72 12.22
CA LEU A 109 -8.64 -23.69 11.39
C LEU A 109 -9.11 -22.24 11.14
N ILE A 110 -9.02 -21.37 12.14
CA ILE A 110 -9.38 -19.95 12.03
C ILE A 110 -8.47 -19.26 11.00
N VAL A 111 -7.16 -19.46 11.07
CA VAL A 111 -6.20 -18.92 10.08
C VAL A 111 -6.50 -19.48 8.68
N LEU A 112 -6.70 -20.80 8.55
CA LEU A 112 -7.02 -21.45 7.27
C LEU A 112 -8.33 -20.94 6.65
N LEU A 113 -9.38 -20.73 7.46
CA LEU A 113 -10.66 -20.17 7.01
C LEU A 113 -10.56 -18.66 6.67
N ILE A 114 -9.69 -17.91 7.35
CA ILE A 114 -9.40 -16.50 7.02
C ILE A 114 -8.74 -16.42 5.63
N GLN A 115 -7.85 -17.34 5.28
CA GLN A 115 -7.27 -17.44 3.93
C GLN A 115 -8.30 -17.91 2.89
N LEU A 116 -9.14 -18.89 3.23
CA LEU A 116 -10.14 -19.49 2.33
C LEU A 116 -11.50 -18.76 2.33
N ALA A 117 -11.51 -17.53 1.84
CA ALA A 117 -12.69 -16.80 1.36
C ALA A 117 -13.90 -16.74 2.33
N ILE A 118 -13.66 -16.41 3.60
CA ILE A 118 -14.70 -16.22 4.61
C ILE A 118 -15.74 -15.15 4.22
N ARG A 119 -17.03 -15.43 4.41
CA ARG A 119 -18.08 -14.39 4.42
C ARG A 119 -17.92 -13.52 5.67
N PRO A 120 -17.96 -12.17 5.58
CA PRO A 120 -17.63 -11.25 6.68
C PRO A 120 -18.22 -11.59 8.06
N ALA A 121 -19.48 -12.05 8.13
CA ALA A 121 -20.13 -12.45 9.38
C ALA A 121 -19.36 -13.52 10.17
N VAL A 122 -18.61 -14.41 9.52
CA VAL A 122 -17.79 -15.44 10.19
C VAL A 122 -16.52 -14.82 10.77
N ALA A 123 -15.86 -13.90 10.07
CA ALA A 123 -14.72 -13.15 10.62
C ALA A 123 -15.13 -12.34 11.87
N TRP A 124 -16.26 -11.65 11.80
CA TRP A 124 -16.84 -10.93 12.94
C TRP A 124 -17.20 -11.87 14.10
N GLY A 125 -17.86 -13.00 13.82
CA GLY A 125 -18.18 -14.01 14.84
C GLY A 125 -16.93 -14.56 15.55
N LEU A 126 -15.83 -14.76 14.82
CA LEU A 126 -14.54 -15.20 15.38
C LEU A 126 -13.86 -14.11 16.21
N LEU A 127 -13.82 -12.85 15.76
CA LEU A 127 -13.29 -11.72 16.52
C LEU A 127 -14.06 -11.49 17.83
N ILE A 128 -15.39 -11.58 17.78
CA ILE A 128 -16.27 -11.48 18.96
C ILE A 128 -16.02 -12.65 19.92
N SER A 129 -15.93 -13.88 19.40
CA SER A 129 -15.68 -15.08 20.23
C SER A 129 -14.31 -15.03 20.92
N LEU A 130 -13.27 -14.52 20.24
CA LEU A 130 -11.96 -14.30 20.82
C LEU A 130 -11.99 -13.25 21.94
N ARG A 131 -12.64 -12.10 21.72
CA ARG A 131 -12.83 -11.05 22.74
C ARG A 131 -13.53 -11.56 23.99
N ILE A 132 -14.63 -12.32 23.82
CA ILE A 132 -15.34 -12.96 24.92
C ILE A 132 -14.44 -13.96 25.66
N SER A 133 -13.65 -14.76 24.93
CA SER A 133 -12.71 -15.73 25.52
C SER A 133 -11.61 -15.06 26.33
N ILE A 134 -11.06 -13.94 25.84
CA ILE A 134 -10.05 -13.15 26.56
C ILE A 134 -10.67 -12.53 27.82
N ALA A 135 -11.82 -11.86 27.71
CA ALA A 135 -12.52 -11.30 28.87
C ALA A 135 -12.85 -12.36 29.94
N PHE A 136 -13.25 -13.56 29.51
CA PHE A 136 -13.49 -14.69 30.40
C PHE A 136 -12.22 -15.13 31.16
N VAL A 137 -11.04 -15.13 30.51
CA VAL A 137 -9.76 -15.41 31.18
C VAL A 137 -9.45 -14.37 32.27
N TYR A 138 -9.59 -13.07 31.99
CA TYR A 138 -9.39 -12.02 33.02
C TYR A 138 -10.36 -12.19 34.19
N VAL A 139 -11.66 -12.39 33.91
CA VAL A 139 -12.69 -12.59 34.93
C VAL A 139 -12.41 -13.85 35.77
N CYS A 140 -12.01 -14.96 35.16
CA CYS A 140 -11.63 -16.17 35.88
C CYS A 140 -10.38 -15.99 36.75
N VAL A 141 -9.38 -15.23 36.28
CA VAL A 141 -8.20 -14.91 37.09
C VAL A 141 -8.59 -14.05 38.30
N MET A 142 -9.36 -12.98 38.08
CA MET A 142 -9.81 -12.04 39.13
C MET A 142 -10.71 -12.72 40.18
N LEU A 143 -11.73 -13.48 39.76
CA LEU A 143 -12.70 -14.08 40.70
C LEU A 143 -12.12 -15.24 41.52
N ALA A 144 -11.13 -15.97 41.01
CA ALA A 144 -10.48 -17.04 41.75
C ALA A 144 -9.35 -16.56 42.68
N ALA A 145 -8.82 -15.34 42.50
CA ALA A 145 -7.76 -14.80 43.35
C ALA A 145 -8.14 -14.70 44.85
N PRO A 146 -9.32 -14.16 45.25
CA PRO A 146 -9.74 -14.15 46.66
C PRO A 146 -9.94 -15.56 47.23
N PHE A 147 -10.39 -16.51 46.41
CA PHE A 147 -10.60 -17.90 46.83
C PHE A 147 -9.27 -18.63 47.07
N ALA A 148 -8.31 -18.48 46.16
CA ALA A 148 -6.96 -19.01 46.31
C ALA A 148 -6.25 -18.38 47.53
N PHE A 149 -6.30 -17.05 47.67
CA PHE A 149 -5.73 -16.34 48.82
C PHE A 149 -6.34 -16.81 50.15
N ARG A 150 -7.67 -16.98 50.21
CA ARG A 150 -8.38 -17.48 51.39
C ARG A 150 -8.00 -18.93 51.74
N GLN A 151 -7.76 -19.80 50.76
CA GLN A 151 -7.28 -21.17 51.03
C GLN A 151 -5.83 -21.19 51.54
N ILE A 152 -4.95 -20.37 50.96
CA ILE A 152 -3.55 -20.20 51.41
C ILE A 152 -3.52 -19.67 52.85
N TYR A 153 -4.26 -18.60 53.13
CA TYR A 153 -4.35 -17.95 54.44
C TYR A 153 -4.84 -18.91 55.53
N HIS A 154 -5.90 -19.68 55.27
CA HIS A 154 -6.43 -20.68 56.23
C HIS A 154 -5.70 -22.03 56.19
N ARG A 155 -4.63 -22.20 55.40
CA ARG A 155 -3.85 -23.45 55.23
C ARG A 155 -4.67 -24.72 54.91
N ARG A 156 -5.88 -24.59 54.36
CA ARG A 156 -6.78 -25.73 54.09
C ARG A 156 -6.48 -26.37 52.74
N ILE A 157 -5.59 -27.36 52.73
CA ILE A 157 -5.25 -28.15 51.54
C ILE A 157 -6.40 -29.14 51.21
N LEU A 158 -7.46 -28.62 50.60
CA LEU A 158 -8.51 -29.43 49.98
C LEU A 158 -8.01 -30.08 48.67
N PRO A 159 -8.64 -31.16 48.17
CA PRO A 159 -8.28 -31.80 46.90
C PRO A 159 -8.52 -30.94 45.62
N VAL A 160 -8.83 -29.66 45.79
CA VAL A 160 -8.93 -28.62 44.73
C VAL A 160 -7.56 -28.29 44.11
N ALA A 161 -6.47 -28.88 44.61
CA ALA A 161 -5.08 -28.66 44.18
C ALA A 161 -4.79 -28.83 42.67
N LYS A 162 -5.69 -29.44 41.87
CA LYS A 162 -5.62 -29.40 40.40
C LYS A 162 -5.99 -28.00 39.85
N TRP A 163 -7.14 -27.47 40.27
CA TRP A 163 -7.65 -26.17 39.80
C TRP A 163 -6.80 -25.00 40.27
N VAL A 164 -6.31 -25.02 41.51
CA VAL A 164 -5.40 -23.96 42.03
C VAL A 164 -4.11 -23.89 41.21
N LYS A 165 -3.56 -25.03 40.77
CA LYS A 165 -2.39 -25.07 39.89
C LYS A 165 -2.70 -24.51 38.49
N SER A 166 -3.82 -24.90 37.89
CA SER A 166 -4.24 -24.34 36.59
C SER A 166 -4.47 -22.83 36.66
N TRP A 167 -5.14 -22.33 37.69
CA TRP A 167 -5.36 -20.90 37.92
C TRP A 167 -4.06 -20.15 38.16
N PHE A 168 -3.15 -20.69 38.98
CA PHE A 168 -1.85 -20.06 39.23
C PHE A 168 -1.00 -19.98 37.97
N SER A 169 -0.92 -21.07 37.18
CA SER A 169 -0.21 -21.06 35.90
C SER A 169 -0.84 -20.10 34.87
N LEU A 170 -2.18 -20.00 34.82
CA LEU A 170 -2.88 -19.06 33.96
C LEU A 170 -2.63 -17.61 34.38
N SER A 171 -2.64 -17.33 35.68
CA SER A 171 -2.37 -15.99 36.24
C SER A 171 -0.92 -15.57 36.01
N LEU A 172 0.04 -16.49 36.20
CA LEU A 172 1.46 -16.25 35.92
C LEU A 172 1.71 -16.02 34.43
N LEU A 173 1.09 -16.84 33.56
CA LEU A 173 1.16 -16.63 32.12
C LEU A 173 0.61 -15.25 31.73
N LEU A 174 -0.54 -14.86 32.28
CA LEU A 174 -1.16 -13.57 32.02
C LEU A 174 -0.24 -12.41 32.43
N VAL A 175 0.30 -12.41 33.65
CA VAL A 175 1.23 -11.36 34.12
C VAL A 175 2.51 -11.28 33.27
N LEU A 176 3.05 -12.43 32.85
CA LEU A 176 4.22 -12.46 31.95
C LEU A 176 3.89 -11.96 30.54
N SER A 177 2.70 -12.27 30.03
CA SER A 177 2.17 -11.71 28.78
C SER A 177 1.99 -10.20 28.88
N GLU A 178 1.41 -9.67 29.96
CA GLU A 178 1.23 -8.22 30.12
C GLU A 178 2.56 -7.48 30.14
N ALA A 179 3.56 -7.99 30.88
CA ALA A 179 4.90 -7.40 30.91
C ALA A 179 5.59 -7.46 29.53
N ALA A 180 5.51 -8.59 28.84
CA ALA A 180 6.11 -8.77 27.52
C ALA A 180 5.42 -7.91 26.44
N CYS A 181 4.08 -7.87 26.42
CA CYS A 181 3.31 -7.07 25.49
C CYS A 181 3.44 -5.58 25.77
N SER A 182 3.54 -5.16 27.04
CA SER A 182 3.84 -3.77 27.41
C SER A 182 5.22 -3.36 26.90
N LEU A 183 6.23 -4.23 27.03
CA LEU A 183 7.57 -3.97 26.48
C LEU A 183 7.54 -3.87 24.95
N ILE A 184 6.85 -4.80 24.27
CA ILE A 184 6.68 -4.78 22.81
C ILE A 184 5.99 -3.50 22.32
N LEU A 185 4.93 -3.05 23.01
CA LEU A 185 4.20 -1.81 22.69
C LEU A 185 4.94 -0.53 23.11
N SER A 186 5.94 -0.61 23.99
CA SER A 186 6.79 0.53 24.36
C SER A 186 7.84 0.88 23.31
N PHE A 187 8.18 -0.06 22.41
CA PHE A 187 8.95 0.26 21.22
C PHE A 187 8.03 0.99 20.21
N PRO A 188 8.48 2.11 19.61
CA PRO A 188 7.70 2.79 18.59
C PRO A 188 7.40 1.83 17.43
N PRO A 189 6.18 1.85 16.85
CA PRO A 189 5.72 0.81 15.94
C PRO A 189 6.61 0.71 14.69
N ASN A 190 7.51 -0.28 14.71
CA ASN A 190 8.62 -0.52 13.78
C ASN A 190 8.63 0.38 12.53
N VAL A 191 9.22 1.57 12.68
CA VAL A 191 9.72 2.34 11.53
C VAL A 191 10.85 1.50 10.92
N THR A 192 10.50 0.67 9.94
CA THR A 192 11.44 -0.28 9.35
C THR A 192 12.57 0.54 8.72
N PRO A 193 13.83 0.28 9.09
CA PRO A 193 14.93 1.19 8.79
C PRO A 193 15.06 1.41 7.29
N LEU A 194 15.38 2.65 6.90
CA LEU A 194 15.62 2.99 5.50
C LEU A 194 16.91 2.32 5.03
N THR A 195 16.77 1.31 4.19
CA THR A 195 17.89 0.67 3.50
C THR A 195 18.30 1.54 2.33
N PHE A 196 19.38 2.30 2.50
CA PHE A 196 20.10 2.97 1.42
C PHE A 196 21.27 2.08 0.97
N PRO A 197 21.64 2.06 -0.33
CA PRO A 197 22.86 1.40 -0.75
C PRO A 197 24.08 2.14 -0.18
N GLU A 198 24.89 1.44 0.62
CA GLU A 198 26.09 2.00 1.27
C GLU A 198 27.13 2.48 0.24
N HIS A 199 27.27 1.74 -0.86
CA HIS A 199 28.17 2.03 -1.97
C HIS A 199 27.40 1.93 -3.29
N LEU A 200 27.43 2.99 -4.08
CA LEU A 200 26.98 2.98 -5.48
C LEU A 200 28.23 2.82 -6.39
N PRO A 201 28.21 1.96 -7.43
CA PRO A 201 29.35 1.80 -8.33
C PRO A 201 29.69 3.13 -9.00
N GLN A 202 30.96 3.53 -9.05
CA GLN A 202 31.32 4.78 -9.74
C GLN A 202 31.23 4.58 -11.27
N PRO A 203 30.79 5.59 -12.03
CA PRO A 203 30.81 5.51 -13.49
C PRO A 203 32.25 5.45 -14.02
N HIS A 204 32.40 4.84 -15.20
CA HIS A 204 33.68 4.64 -15.88
C HIS A 204 33.71 5.26 -17.28
N ASP A 205 32.75 6.14 -17.58
CA ASP A 205 32.64 6.87 -18.83
C ASP A 205 32.33 8.35 -18.58
N ASN A 206 32.23 9.14 -19.66
CA ASN A 206 31.94 10.57 -19.60
C ASN A 206 30.45 10.86 -19.92
N ASN A 207 29.50 10.02 -19.53
CA ASN A 207 28.07 10.29 -19.71
C ASN A 207 27.47 10.92 -18.44
N LEU A 208 26.48 11.80 -18.63
CA LEU A 208 25.69 12.37 -17.54
C LEU A 208 24.66 11.32 -17.09
N HIS A 209 24.84 10.76 -15.90
CA HIS A 209 23.95 9.70 -15.40
C HIS A 209 22.81 10.27 -14.56
N ILE A 210 21.58 10.03 -15.03
CA ILE A 210 20.35 10.56 -14.45
C ILE A 210 19.55 9.39 -13.91
N ALA A 211 19.46 9.24 -12.60
CA ALA A 211 18.58 8.28 -11.96
C ALA A 211 17.16 8.85 -11.82
N SER A 212 16.16 7.97 -11.91
CA SER A 212 14.75 8.30 -11.72
C SER A 212 14.12 7.26 -10.80
N THR A 213 13.56 7.71 -9.67
CA THR A 213 12.80 6.87 -8.72
C THR A 213 11.49 7.56 -8.32
N GLY A 214 10.59 6.83 -7.66
CA GLY A 214 9.23 7.27 -7.41
C GLY A 214 8.19 6.23 -7.80
N GLY A 215 6.93 6.61 -7.61
CA GLY A 215 5.77 5.81 -7.99
C GLY A 215 5.55 5.71 -9.51
N SER A 216 4.32 5.35 -9.89
CA SER A 216 3.90 5.14 -11.29
C SER A 216 4.10 6.36 -12.20
N THR A 217 4.04 7.58 -11.66
CA THR A 217 4.34 8.83 -12.39
C THR A 217 5.83 8.93 -12.79
N SER A 218 6.79 8.55 -11.92
CA SER A 218 8.22 8.48 -12.27
C SER A 218 8.54 7.33 -13.23
N LEU A 219 7.85 6.20 -13.08
CA LEU A 219 7.94 5.09 -14.02
C LEU A 219 7.53 5.51 -15.44
N GLY A 220 6.59 6.46 -15.55
CA GLY A 220 5.99 6.90 -16.81
C GLY A 220 4.75 6.08 -17.19
N TRP A 221 4.06 5.45 -16.25
CA TRP A 221 2.81 4.73 -16.53
C TRP A 221 1.71 5.73 -16.98
N PRO A 222 0.90 5.41 -18.02
CA PRO A 222 0.78 4.13 -18.74
C PRO A 222 1.71 3.99 -19.97
N TRP A 223 2.62 4.93 -20.21
CA TRP A 223 3.45 5.06 -21.42
C TRP A 223 4.79 4.29 -21.39
N HIS A 224 5.18 3.80 -20.22
CA HIS A 224 6.38 2.97 -20.01
C HIS A 224 6.34 1.67 -20.83
N PRO A 225 7.43 1.23 -21.48
CA PRO A 225 8.81 1.76 -21.40
C PRO A 225 9.14 2.87 -22.40
N HIS A 226 8.22 3.26 -23.28
CA HIS A 226 8.51 4.13 -24.43
C HIS A 226 8.70 5.60 -24.02
N TYR A 227 7.93 6.06 -23.03
CA TYR A 227 7.87 7.47 -22.65
C TYR A 227 7.82 7.64 -21.11
N SER A 228 8.60 8.56 -20.57
CA SER A 228 8.59 8.97 -19.16
C SER A 228 9.20 10.38 -19.03
N ILE A 229 9.02 11.02 -17.87
CA ILE A 229 9.56 12.36 -17.60
C ILE A 229 11.09 12.35 -17.77
N SER A 230 11.75 11.34 -17.21
CA SER A 230 13.20 11.13 -17.32
C SER A 230 13.64 10.79 -18.75
N ARG A 231 12.89 9.94 -19.48
CA ARG A 231 13.21 9.58 -20.88
C ARG A 231 13.08 10.77 -21.84
N VAL A 232 12.14 11.69 -21.61
CA VAL A 232 12.07 12.96 -22.36
C VAL A 232 13.24 13.87 -21.99
N ALA A 233 13.59 13.99 -20.70
CA ALA A 233 14.73 14.79 -20.27
C ALA A 233 16.05 14.31 -20.89
N GLU A 234 16.26 13.00 -20.94
CA GLU A 234 17.38 12.34 -21.62
C GLU A 234 17.42 12.65 -23.11
N TRP A 235 16.28 12.61 -23.81
CA TRP A 235 16.18 12.95 -25.22
C TRP A 235 16.52 14.43 -25.49
N GLN A 236 15.95 15.35 -24.71
CA GLN A 236 16.24 16.79 -24.81
C GLN A 236 17.71 17.11 -24.56
N LEU A 237 18.30 16.55 -23.49
CA LEU A 237 19.72 16.74 -23.15
C LEU A 237 20.64 16.13 -24.22
N ASN A 238 20.30 14.97 -24.78
CA ASN A 238 21.09 14.39 -25.87
C ASN A 238 20.98 15.21 -27.16
N ARG A 239 19.84 15.82 -27.49
CA ARG A 239 19.75 16.75 -28.63
C ARG A 239 20.65 17.98 -28.45
N LEU A 240 20.68 18.58 -27.26
CA LEU A 240 21.61 19.65 -26.90
C LEU A 240 23.08 19.21 -27.02
N LEU A 241 23.46 18.08 -26.42
CA LEU A 241 24.83 17.56 -26.48
C LEU A 241 25.24 17.18 -27.92
N ASN A 242 24.30 16.75 -28.75
CA ASN A 242 24.53 16.50 -30.17
C ASN A 242 24.76 17.80 -30.96
N SER A 243 23.96 18.86 -30.74
CA SER A 243 24.09 20.13 -31.49
C SER A 243 25.45 20.79 -31.26
N VAL A 244 25.91 20.86 -30.01
CA VAL A 244 27.21 21.43 -29.64
C VAL A 244 28.36 20.68 -30.33
N ARG A 245 28.38 19.34 -30.23
CA ARG A 245 29.41 18.50 -30.88
C ARG A 245 29.40 18.62 -32.40
N ASN A 246 28.24 18.83 -33.02
CA ASN A 246 28.14 19.03 -34.46
C ASN A 246 28.66 20.44 -34.84
N SER A 247 28.32 21.48 -34.08
CA SER A 247 28.79 22.85 -34.32
C SER A 247 30.31 23.00 -34.16
N SER A 248 30.93 22.27 -33.22
CA SER A 248 32.38 22.31 -32.99
C SER A 248 33.24 21.74 -34.13
N THR A 249 32.63 21.14 -35.17
CA THR A 249 33.37 20.62 -36.34
C THR A 249 33.55 21.64 -37.46
N ALA A 250 32.94 22.83 -37.37
CA ALA A 250 32.94 23.85 -38.43
C ALA A 250 34.14 24.83 -38.39
N GLY A 251 35.10 24.63 -37.49
CA GLY A 251 36.28 25.50 -37.35
C GLY A 251 37.48 24.77 -36.72
N PRO A 252 38.64 25.44 -36.61
CA PRO A 252 39.78 24.88 -35.86
C PRO A 252 39.38 24.66 -34.39
N PRO A 253 39.82 23.57 -33.74
CA PRO A 253 39.38 23.25 -32.39
C PRO A 253 39.92 24.25 -31.38
N HIS A 254 39.05 25.13 -30.89
CA HIS A 254 39.27 25.79 -29.60
C HIS A 254 39.28 24.70 -28.51
N VAL A 255 40.42 24.57 -27.84
CA VAL A 255 40.73 23.44 -26.94
C VAL A 255 39.74 23.33 -25.78
N ASP A 256 39.12 24.45 -25.40
CA ASP A 256 38.21 24.59 -24.27
C ASP A 256 36.74 24.26 -24.60
N ALA A 257 36.41 23.93 -25.86
CA ALA A 257 35.03 23.82 -26.35
C ALA A 257 34.42 22.40 -26.34
N VAL A 258 35.07 21.41 -25.69
CA VAL A 258 34.56 20.04 -25.59
C VAL A 258 33.68 19.90 -24.33
N PRO A 259 32.37 19.62 -24.42
CA PRO A 259 31.50 19.52 -23.26
C PRO A 259 31.98 18.44 -22.28
N ARG A 260 31.85 18.70 -20.97
CA ARG A 260 32.26 17.76 -19.91
C ARG A 260 31.65 16.36 -20.08
N TYR A 261 30.40 16.30 -20.55
CA TYR A 261 29.66 15.06 -20.76
C TYR A 261 29.40 14.83 -22.24
N ARG A 262 29.55 13.58 -22.70
CA ARG A 262 29.34 13.19 -24.09
C ARG A 262 27.87 13.02 -24.42
N ASN A 263 27.12 12.30 -23.58
CA ASN A 263 25.70 11.99 -23.73
C ASN A 263 25.02 12.03 -22.35
N ALA A 264 23.70 12.11 -22.31
CA ALA A 264 22.90 11.81 -21.11
C ALA A 264 22.39 10.36 -21.15
N ILE A 265 22.36 9.67 -20.00
CA ILE A 265 21.87 8.29 -19.86
C ILE A 265 20.93 8.21 -18.64
N VAL A 266 19.71 7.69 -18.84
CA VAL A 266 18.73 7.50 -17.75
C VAL A 266 18.69 6.09 -17.18
N HIS A 267 18.71 6.02 -15.85
CA HIS A 267 18.48 4.82 -15.05
C HIS A 267 17.14 4.94 -14.31
N ASN A 268 16.03 4.53 -14.95
CA ASN A 268 14.71 4.56 -14.30
C ASN A 268 14.51 3.31 -13.44
N VAL A 269 14.55 3.46 -12.12
CA VAL A 269 14.32 2.40 -11.12
C VAL A 269 12.98 2.56 -10.39
N ALA A 270 12.19 3.58 -10.76
CA ALA A 270 10.82 3.81 -10.30
C ALA A 270 9.91 2.59 -10.50
N GLN A 271 8.86 2.50 -9.68
CA GLN A 271 8.01 1.31 -9.61
C GLN A 271 6.55 1.70 -9.39
N ALA A 272 5.63 1.05 -10.12
CA ALA A 272 4.22 1.41 -10.07
C ALA A 272 3.62 1.15 -8.67
N GLY A 273 3.13 2.22 -8.04
CA GLY A 273 2.50 2.17 -6.72
C GLY A 273 3.43 2.35 -5.52
N ASP A 274 4.74 2.56 -5.71
CA ASP A 274 5.70 2.70 -4.60
C ASP A 274 5.48 3.99 -3.76
N SER A 275 5.92 3.92 -2.50
CA SER A 275 6.06 5.06 -1.57
C SER A 275 7.53 5.40 -1.37
N LEU A 276 7.86 6.55 -0.82
CA LEU A 276 9.24 7.04 -0.62
C LEU A 276 10.17 6.04 0.07
N LYS A 277 9.65 5.21 0.99
CA LYS A 277 10.42 4.12 1.61
C LYS A 277 10.86 3.07 0.59
N LEU A 278 9.98 2.70 -0.34
CA LEU A 278 10.24 1.76 -1.41
C LEU A 278 11.07 2.43 -2.51
N ASP A 279 10.77 3.69 -2.88
CA ASP A 279 11.56 4.52 -3.80
C ASP A 279 13.05 4.58 -3.40
N ILE A 280 13.34 4.68 -2.10
CA ILE A 280 14.67 4.62 -1.49
C ILE A 280 15.28 3.21 -1.61
N ALA A 281 14.50 2.16 -1.37
CA ALA A 281 14.97 0.78 -1.52
C ALA A 281 15.34 0.45 -2.97
N GLN A 282 14.61 0.99 -3.97
CA GLN A 282 14.91 0.82 -5.40
C GLN A 282 16.28 1.35 -5.81
N LEU A 283 16.91 2.24 -5.02
CA LEU A 283 18.25 2.77 -5.32
C LEU A 283 19.33 1.66 -5.38
N HIS A 284 19.11 0.50 -4.76
CA HIS A 284 19.99 -0.67 -4.91
C HIS A 284 20.00 -1.27 -6.33
N ARG A 285 19.02 -0.92 -7.19
CA ARG A 285 18.95 -1.36 -8.59
C ARG A 285 19.76 -0.46 -9.53
N LEU A 286 20.33 0.65 -9.05
CA LEU A 286 21.12 1.56 -9.88
C LEU A 286 22.45 0.90 -10.29
N PRO A 287 22.74 0.76 -11.60
CA PRO A 287 23.96 0.08 -12.06
C PRO A 287 25.22 0.93 -11.84
N VAL A 288 25.06 2.25 -11.75
CA VAL A 288 26.10 3.23 -11.40
C VAL A 288 25.50 4.33 -10.54
N LYS A 289 26.37 5.00 -9.79
CA LYS A 289 26.08 6.25 -9.09
C LYS A 289 25.70 7.32 -10.12
N PRO A 290 24.53 7.96 -9.98
CA PRO A 290 24.11 9.04 -10.86
C PRO A 290 24.73 10.39 -10.44
N ASP A 291 24.85 11.31 -11.38
CA ASP A 291 25.07 12.74 -11.11
C ASP A 291 23.78 13.41 -10.57
N VAL A 292 22.61 12.93 -11.03
CA VAL A 292 21.29 13.49 -10.73
C VAL A 292 20.32 12.40 -10.28
N LEU A 293 19.57 12.64 -9.21
CA LEU A 293 18.41 11.83 -8.82
C LEU A 293 17.12 12.63 -8.96
N MET A 294 16.25 12.20 -9.87
CA MET A 294 14.88 12.71 -10.05
C MET A 294 13.92 11.90 -9.18
N VAL A 295 13.09 12.57 -8.36
CA VAL A 295 12.12 11.92 -7.46
C VAL A 295 10.75 12.57 -7.54
N CYS A 296 9.73 11.80 -7.92
CA CYS A 296 8.31 12.17 -7.80
C CYS A 296 7.62 11.18 -6.86
N THR A 297 7.21 11.67 -5.70
CA THR A 297 6.69 10.86 -4.59
C THR A 297 5.61 11.63 -3.82
N GLY A 298 4.96 11.01 -2.83
CA GLY A 298 3.91 11.65 -2.02
C GLY A 298 2.48 11.12 -2.28
N HIS A 299 2.21 10.55 -3.45
CA HIS A 299 0.88 10.03 -3.81
C HIS A 299 0.47 8.78 -3.03
N ASN A 300 1.42 7.86 -2.79
CA ASN A 300 1.12 6.55 -2.18
C ASN A 300 1.45 6.49 -0.67
N GLU A 301 1.94 7.59 -0.07
CA GLU A 301 2.37 7.65 1.35
C GLU A 301 1.23 7.40 2.33
N VAL A 302 0.01 7.77 1.95
CA VAL A 302 -1.19 7.54 2.75
C VAL A 302 -1.50 6.05 2.80
N TYR A 303 -1.34 5.29 1.71
CA TYR A 303 -1.70 3.86 1.65
C TYR A 303 -0.62 2.92 2.19
N HIS A 304 0.65 3.27 2.05
CA HIS A 304 1.74 2.35 2.41
C HIS A 304 1.95 2.24 3.91
N GLU A 305 2.20 1.00 4.35
CA GLU A 305 2.29 0.62 5.76
C GLU A 305 1.07 0.99 6.61
N ILE A 306 -0.01 1.54 6.02
CA ILE A 306 -1.29 1.71 6.72
C ILE A 306 -1.78 0.36 7.19
N ASP A 307 -1.47 -0.71 6.45
CA ASP A 307 -1.75 -2.06 6.86
C ASP A 307 -1.24 -2.25 8.30
N SER A 308 0.05 -2.20 8.61
CA SER A 308 0.56 -2.43 9.99
C SER A 308 0.11 -1.43 11.10
N GLN A 309 -0.80 -0.48 10.81
CA GLN A 309 -1.32 0.50 11.77
C GLN A 309 -2.86 0.66 11.81
N LEU A 310 -3.59 0.78 10.69
CA LEU A 310 -5.07 0.76 10.68
C LEU A 310 -5.63 -0.57 11.16
N ARG A 311 -4.86 -1.63 10.93
CA ARG A 311 -5.05 -2.96 11.48
C ARG A 311 -5.08 -3.01 13.04
N ALA A 312 -5.02 -1.89 13.76
CA ALA A 312 -4.99 -1.84 15.23
C ALA A 312 -6.10 -0.97 15.88
N SER A 313 -7.02 -0.37 15.12
CA SER A 313 -7.90 0.70 15.64
C SER A 313 -9.40 0.51 15.37
N GLY A 314 -9.90 -0.73 15.39
CA GLY A 314 -11.32 -1.06 15.21
C GLY A 314 -11.95 -1.64 16.47
N ASN A 315 -12.78 -0.86 17.18
CA ASN A 315 -13.56 -1.36 18.32
C ASN A 315 -14.73 -2.25 17.82
N VAL A 316 -14.45 -3.54 17.59
CA VAL A 316 -15.42 -4.58 17.16
C VAL A 316 -16.59 -4.71 18.12
N VAL A 317 -16.37 -4.54 19.43
CA VAL A 317 -17.41 -4.57 20.47
C VAL A 317 -17.12 -3.47 21.50
N PRO A 318 -17.54 -2.21 21.28
CA PRO A 318 -17.09 -1.05 22.07
C PRO A 318 -17.33 -1.12 23.58
N ALA A 319 -18.24 -1.98 24.07
CA ALA A 319 -18.42 -2.23 25.50
C ALA A 319 -17.34 -3.17 26.09
N VAL A 320 -16.95 -4.22 25.35
CA VAL A 320 -15.92 -5.18 25.76
C VAL A 320 -14.53 -4.60 25.53
N ASP A 321 -14.31 -3.91 24.40
CA ASP A 321 -13.02 -3.31 24.07
C ASP A 321 -12.62 -2.25 25.11
N ARG A 322 -13.54 -1.37 25.53
CA ARG A 322 -13.30 -0.44 26.65
C ARG A 322 -12.98 -1.14 27.98
N PHE A 323 -13.45 -2.36 28.20
CA PHE A 323 -13.09 -3.16 29.39
C PHE A 323 -11.74 -3.89 29.24
N LEU A 324 -11.21 -4.07 28.04
CA LEU A 324 -9.95 -4.78 27.78
C LEU A 324 -8.78 -3.86 27.37
N ASN A 325 -9.03 -2.62 26.94
CA ASN A 325 -8.01 -1.66 26.49
C ASN A 325 -7.00 -1.22 27.58
N TRP A 326 -7.18 -1.62 28.85
CA TRP A 326 -6.14 -1.45 29.89
C TRP A 326 -5.04 -2.52 29.81
N SER A 327 -5.26 -3.59 29.04
CA SER A 327 -4.34 -4.72 28.89
C SER A 327 -3.43 -4.54 27.67
N PRO A 328 -2.10 -4.45 27.85
CA PRO A 328 -1.13 -4.55 26.77
C PRO A 328 -1.24 -5.83 25.94
N THR A 329 -1.57 -6.96 26.58
CA THR A 329 -1.78 -8.26 25.91
C THR A 329 -2.99 -8.21 24.99
N PHE A 330 -4.11 -7.66 25.44
CA PHE A 330 -5.27 -7.45 24.58
C PHE A 330 -4.95 -6.51 23.43
N CYS A 331 -4.32 -5.36 23.71
CA CYS A 331 -3.98 -4.37 22.68
C CYS A 331 -3.05 -4.95 21.60
N LEU A 332 -2.08 -5.79 21.97
CA LEU A 332 -1.20 -6.45 21.01
C LEU A 332 -1.91 -7.58 20.24
N ILE A 333 -2.77 -8.38 20.90
CA ILE A 333 -3.53 -9.44 20.23
C ILE A 333 -4.57 -8.85 19.27
N ASP A 334 -5.32 -7.82 19.68
CA ASP A 334 -6.31 -7.19 18.83
C ASP A 334 -5.67 -6.50 17.64
N LYS A 335 -4.51 -5.86 17.84
CA LYS A 335 -3.65 -5.45 16.74
C LYS A 335 -3.34 -6.65 15.83
N VAL A 336 -2.70 -7.73 16.30
CA VAL A 336 -2.29 -8.86 15.44
C VAL A 336 -3.48 -9.60 14.77
N MET A 337 -4.69 -9.52 15.32
CA MET A 337 -5.88 -10.18 14.79
C MET A 337 -6.68 -9.31 13.82
N THR A 338 -6.92 -8.05 14.18
CA THR A 338 -7.40 -7.04 13.23
C THR A 338 -6.37 -6.89 12.09
N GLU A 339 -5.07 -7.17 12.35
CA GLU A 339 -4.00 -7.27 11.36
C GLU A 339 -4.18 -8.30 10.25
N ARG A 340 -5.00 -9.33 10.45
CA ARG A 340 -5.22 -10.36 9.42
C ARG A 340 -6.61 -10.31 8.81
N ILE A 341 -7.48 -9.41 9.28
CA ILE A 341 -8.92 -9.43 8.99
C ILE A 341 -9.44 -8.10 8.41
N SER A 342 -8.89 -6.94 8.82
CA SER A 342 -9.38 -5.63 8.33
C SER A 342 -9.18 -5.44 6.82
N VAL A 343 -8.09 -6.01 6.28
CA VAL A 343 -7.69 -5.94 4.87
C VAL A 343 -8.75 -6.59 3.98
N LEU A 344 -9.12 -7.84 4.30
CA LEU A 344 -10.15 -8.61 3.60
C LEU A 344 -11.53 -7.93 3.70
N TRP A 345 -11.84 -7.27 4.83
CA TRP A 345 -13.13 -6.63 5.04
C TRP A 345 -13.31 -5.33 4.22
N ARG A 346 -12.35 -4.40 4.26
CA ARG A 346 -12.46 -3.11 3.54
C ARG A 346 -12.45 -3.26 2.01
N ILE A 347 -11.89 -4.36 1.48
CA ILE A 347 -11.90 -4.71 0.04
C ILE A 347 -13.27 -5.29 -0.41
N VAL A 348 -14.05 -5.89 0.49
CA VAL A 348 -15.29 -6.63 0.15
C VAL A 348 -16.55 -5.73 0.08
N GLN A 349 -16.48 -4.48 0.54
CA GLN A 349 -17.54 -3.48 0.31
C GLN A 349 -17.59 -3.05 -1.16
N ARG A 350 -18.53 -3.60 -1.93
CA ARG A 350 -18.70 -3.33 -3.38
C ARG A 350 -19.36 -1.99 -3.73
N GLU A 351 -20.03 -1.37 -2.76
CA GLU A 351 -20.71 -0.07 -2.91
C GLU A 351 -20.27 0.84 -1.76
N ARG A 352 -20.01 2.12 -2.08
CA ARG A 352 -19.62 3.17 -1.14
C ARG A 352 -20.79 4.12 -0.94
N GLY A 353 -20.96 4.62 0.28
CA GLY A 353 -21.90 5.71 0.55
C GLY A 353 -21.37 7.05 0.04
N LEU A 354 -22.28 8.02 -0.16
CA LEU A 354 -21.93 9.43 -0.33
C LEU A 354 -21.14 9.96 0.88
N VAL A 355 -21.50 9.48 2.07
CA VAL A 355 -20.77 9.63 3.33
C VAL A 355 -20.29 8.24 3.75
N ASP A 356 -19.01 8.12 4.13
CA ASP A 356 -18.35 6.88 4.60
C ASP A 356 -17.40 7.26 5.76
N ASP A 357 -16.87 6.29 6.50
CA ASP A 357 -15.91 6.54 7.57
C ASP A 357 -14.56 7.01 7.00
N PRO A 358 -13.88 8.01 7.59
CA PRO A 358 -12.56 8.42 7.12
C PRO A 358 -11.57 7.25 7.10
N TYR A 359 -10.66 7.25 6.12
CA TYR A 359 -9.70 6.15 5.97
C TYR A 359 -8.72 6.10 7.15
N LEU A 360 -8.22 7.27 7.56
CA LEU A 360 -7.34 7.54 8.70
C LEU A 360 -7.99 8.46 9.74
N THR A 361 -7.57 8.37 11.00
CA THR A 361 -7.79 9.45 11.98
C THR A 361 -6.82 10.62 11.76
N ASP A 362 -7.12 11.80 12.30
CA ASP A 362 -6.22 12.96 12.18
C ASP A 362 -4.84 12.72 12.82
N ASP A 363 -4.78 12.00 13.95
CA ASP A 363 -3.52 11.60 14.57
C ASP A 363 -2.70 10.67 13.68
N GLN A 364 -3.33 9.70 13.03
CA GLN A 364 -2.66 8.81 12.08
C GLN A 364 -2.20 9.57 10.83
N ARG A 365 -3.01 10.51 10.34
CA ARG A 365 -2.67 11.41 9.22
C ARG A 365 -1.44 12.28 9.56
N LYS A 366 -1.39 12.84 10.77
CA LYS A 366 -0.25 13.60 11.30
C LYS A 366 1.00 12.73 11.49
N GLN A 367 0.85 11.52 12.02
CA GLN A 367 1.96 10.56 12.17
C GLN A 367 2.54 10.17 10.80
N ARG A 368 1.69 9.92 9.80
CA ARG A 368 2.08 9.64 8.41
C ARG A 368 2.89 10.78 7.81
N LEU A 369 2.39 12.02 7.92
CA LEU A 369 3.09 13.21 7.42
C LEU A 369 4.47 13.38 8.08
N ASN A 370 4.59 13.19 9.39
CA ASN A 370 5.89 13.26 10.08
C ASN A 370 6.87 12.20 9.54
N VAL A 371 6.43 10.94 9.46
CA VAL A 371 7.25 9.83 8.95
C VAL A 371 7.66 10.05 7.49
N PHE A 372 6.78 10.58 6.65
CA PHE A 372 7.12 10.99 5.28
C PHE A 372 8.16 12.11 5.25
N THR A 373 7.98 13.15 6.08
CA THR A 373 8.91 14.28 6.18
C THR A 373 10.31 13.81 6.58
N ASP A 374 10.44 12.93 7.57
CA ASP A 374 11.74 12.43 8.01
C ASP A 374 12.39 11.49 6.96
N ARG A 375 11.59 10.81 6.13
CA ARG A 375 12.08 10.07 4.95
C ARG A 375 12.61 11.01 3.86
N LEU A 376 11.95 12.14 3.59
CA LEU A 376 12.43 13.19 2.68
C LEU A 376 13.77 13.74 3.16
N ARG A 377 13.92 13.99 4.47
CA ARG A 377 15.19 14.43 5.09
C ARG A 377 16.30 13.40 4.89
N ALA A 378 16.00 12.12 5.19
CA ALA A 378 16.97 11.04 5.06
C ALA A 378 17.50 10.87 3.63
N LEU A 379 16.64 10.94 2.60
CA LEU A 379 17.08 10.89 1.21
C LEU A 379 17.87 12.14 0.81
N SER A 380 17.46 13.33 1.26
CA SER A 380 18.21 14.58 1.04
C SER A 380 19.63 14.50 1.59
N GLN A 381 19.78 14.07 2.85
CA GLN A 381 21.08 13.86 3.48
C GLN A 381 21.91 12.75 2.79
N TYR A 382 21.27 11.71 2.27
CA TYR A 382 21.95 10.66 1.50
C TYR A 382 22.53 11.22 0.19
N CYS A 383 21.71 11.94 -0.59
CA CYS A 383 22.16 12.57 -1.84
C CYS A 383 23.27 13.60 -1.60
N GLN A 384 23.17 14.43 -0.56
CA GLN A 384 24.25 15.34 -0.15
C GLN A 384 25.55 14.58 0.17
N ARG A 385 25.51 13.55 1.03
CA ARG A 385 26.70 12.75 1.38
C ARG A 385 27.32 12.04 0.17
N GLN A 386 26.51 11.66 -0.80
CA GLN A 386 26.98 11.04 -2.05
C GLN A 386 27.39 12.09 -3.11
N ASN A 387 27.17 13.39 -2.90
CA ASN A 387 27.30 14.44 -3.92
C ASN A 387 26.50 14.09 -5.21
N ILE A 388 25.20 13.86 -5.04
CA ILE A 388 24.21 13.64 -6.10
C ILE A 388 23.24 14.83 -6.10
N LEU A 389 22.99 15.45 -7.25
CA LEU A 389 22.01 16.52 -7.38
C LEU A 389 20.59 15.95 -7.24
N LEU A 390 19.87 16.35 -6.20
CA LEU A 390 18.50 15.89 -5.94
C LEU A 390 17.48 16.88 -6.51
N ILE A 391 16.65 16.40 -7.45
CA ILE A 391 15.54 17.13 -8.06
C ILE A 391 14.22 16.52 -7.57
N TRP A 392 13.52 17.26 -6.72
CA TRP A 392 12.20 16.91 -6.22
C TRP A 392 11.11 17.43 -7.15
N PHE A 393 10.25 16.55 -7.63
CA PHE A 393 8.96 16.96 -8.18
C PHE A 393 7.99 17.15 -7.02
N ILE A 394 7.46 18.35 -6.87
CA ILE A 394 6.28 18.58 -6.02
C ILE A 394 5.10 17.95 -6.78
N PRO A 395 4.43 16.92 -6.25
CA PRO A 395 3.44 16.15 -6.99
C PRO A 395 2.21 16.98 -7.36
N ALA A 396 1.66 16.75 -8.56
CA ALA A 396 0.38 17.28 -9.00
C ALA A 396 -0.63 16.14 -9.14
N GLY A 397 -1.91 16.45 -8.94
CA GLY A 397 -3.01 15.52 -9.15
C GLY A 397 -4.17 16.22 -9.84
N SER A 398 -5.07 15.47 -10.47
CA SER A 398 -6.23 16.05 -11.12
C SER A 398 -7.15 16.73 -10.12
N GLU A 399 -7.53 17.96 -10.45
CA GLU A 399 -8.41 18.84 -9.69
C GLU A 399 -9.86 18.67 -10.13
N SER A 400 -10.12 18.54 -11.44
CA SER A 400 -11.46 18.52 -12.04
C SER A 400 -11.79 17.29 -12.91
N THR A 401 -10.84 16.38 -13.20
CA THR A 401 -11.15 15.13 -13.92
C THR A 401 -11.79 14.09 -13.01
N CYS A 402 -11.32 14.02 -11.76
CA CYS A 402 -11.52 12.86 -10.90
C CYS A 402 -12.14 13.30 -9.57
N PRO A 403 -13.32 12.77 -9.18
CA PRO A 403 -13.93 13.11 -7.89
C PRO A 403 -13.02 12.71 -6.72
N PRO A 404 -13.33 13.16 -5.50
CA PRO A 404 -12.83 12.56 -4.28
C PRO A 404 -13.08 11.05 -4.26
N ASN A 405 -12.27 10.33 -3.49
CA ASN A 405 -12.50 8.91 -3.24
C ASN A 405 -13.49 8.73 -2.10
N ARG A 406 -13.48 9.64 -1.12
CA ARG A 406 -14.34 9.56 0.07
C ARG A 406 -14.71 10.93 0.64
N SER A 407 -15.99 11.14 0.96
CA SER A 407 -16.47 12.27 1.76
C SER A 407 -16.92 11.82 3.14
N THR A 408 -16.87 12.73 4.12
CA THR A 408 -17.20 12.43 5.53
C THR A 408 -17.92 13.61 6.17
N ILE A 409 -18.72 13.34 7.21
CA ILE A 409 -19.32 14.37 8.07
C ILE A 409 -18.73 14.20 9.47
N ARG A 410 -17.83 15.11 9.89
CA ARG A 410 -17.03 15.02 11.11
C ARG A 410 -17.80 15.28 12.42
N THR A 411 -18.96 14.66 12.65
CA THR A 411 -19.78 14.91 13.86
C THR A 411 -20.53 13.68 14.40
N HIS A 412 -20.64 13.57 15.73
CA HIS A 412 -21.15 12.42 16.50
C HIS A 412 -22.60 11.93 16.27
N ASN A 413 -23.30 12.38 15.22
CA ASN A 413 -24.69 11.99 14.95
C ASN A 413 -24.95 11.86 13.44
N HIS A 414 -24.28 10.88 12.82
CA HIS A 414 -24.19 10.70 11.37
C HIS A 414 -25.56 10.51 10.69
N SER A 415 -26.36 9.53 11.13
CA SER A 415 -27.52 9.02 10.37
C SER A 415 -28.56 10.05 9.94
N ALA A 416 -28.80 11.10 10.74
CA ALA A 416 -29.71 12.19 10.39
C ALA A 416 -29.11 13.17 9.36
N ARG A 417 -27.78 13.32 9.36
CA ARG A 417 -27.01 14.24 8.49
C ARG A 417 -26.67 13.59 7.15
N ASP A 418 -26.39 12.29 7.16
CA ASP A 418 -26.22 11.48 5.95
C ASP A 418 -27.48 11.59 5.05
N LEU A 419 -28.68 11.57 5.66
CA LEU A 419 -29.95 11.77 4.95
C LEU A 419 -30.13 13.18 4.37
N VAL A 420 -29.58 14.23 5.00
CA VAL A 420 -29.57 15.60 4.45
C VAL A 420 -28.63 15.67 3.26
N ALA A 421 -27.42 15.13 3.39
CA ALA A 421 -26.44 15.07 2.29
C ALA A 421 -26.99 14.27 1.10
N VAL A 422 -27.57 13.08 1.31
CA VAL A 422 -28.13 12.26 0.22
C VAL A 422 -29.29 12.98 -0.50
N ARG A 423 -30.19 13.65 0.23
CA ARG A 423 -31.27 14.44 -0.39
C ARG A 423 -30.74 15.64 -1.18
N ALA A 424 -29.76 16.36 -0.64
CA ALA A 424 -29.13 17.49 -1.31
C ALA A 424 -28.38 17.05 -2.57
N HIS A 425 -27.69 15.90 -2.54
CA HIS A 425 -27.07 15.29 -3.72
C HIS A 425 -28.10 14.95 -4.79
N GLN A 426 -29.19 14.27 -4.43
CA GLN A 426 -30.28 13.92 -5.36
C GLN A 426 -30.94 15.16 -5.99
N GLN A 427 -31.21 16.20 -5.18
CA GLN A 427 -31.77 17.47 -5.66
C GLN A 427 -30.81 18.19 -6.59
N ALA A 428 -29.53 18.31 -6.22
CA ALA A 428 -28.54 19.01 -7.01
C ALA A 428 -28.17 18.25 -8.29
N ALA A 429 -28.08 16.93 -8.28
CA ALA A 429 -27.85 16.12 -9.47
C ALA A 429 -28.98 16.25 -10.51
N LEU A 430 -30.24 16.42 -10.07
CA LEU A 430 -31.36 16.74 -10.97
C LEU A 430 -31.21 18.15 -11.57
N LEU A 431 -30.67 19.12 -10.82
CA LEU A 431 -30.38 20.47 -11.29
C LEU A 431 -29.17 20.48 -12.24
N GLU A 432 -28.12 19.68 -11.99
CA GLU A 432 -26.98 19.44 -12.89
C GLU A 432 -27.49 18.89 -14.24
N GLN A 433 -28.37 17.89 -14.24
CA GLN A 433 -28.99 17.33 -15.45
C GLN A 433 -29.84 18.36 -16.22
N GLN A 434 -30.48 19.30 -15.51
CA GLN A 434 -31.24 20.40 -16.09
C GLN A 434 -30.38 21.61 -16.51
N GLN A 435 -29.06 21.53 -16.34
CA GLN A 435 -28.11 22.64 -16.55
C GLN A 435 -28.40 23.89 -15.69
N ALA A 436 -29.10 23.69 -14.57
CA ALA A 436 -29.46 24.71 -13.58
C ALA A 436 -28.28 24.95 -12.61
N TRP A 437 -27.11 25.28 -13.15
CA TRP A 437 -25.82 25.30 -12.45
C TRP A 437 -25.80 26.23 -11.22
N ILE A 438 -26.49 27.37 -11.29
CA ILE A 438 -26.58 28.34 -10.19
C ILE A 438 -27.32 27.71 -9.00
N GLN A 439 -28.45 27.05 -9.29
CA GLN A 439 -29.27 26.37 -8.29
C GLN A 439 -28.57 25.14 -7.71
N ALA A 440 -27.86 24.36 -8.53
CA ALA A 440 -27.07 23.22 -8.07
C ALA A 440 -25.91 23.66 -7.15
N ALA A 441 -25.14 24.69 -7.57
CA ALA A 441 -24.07 25.27 -6.77
C ALA A 441 -24.56 25.82 -5.41
N GLU A 442 -25.77 26.39 -5.37
CA GLU A 442 -26.39 26.90 -4.16
C GLU A 442 -26.83 25.78 -3.20
N VAL A 443 -27.40 24.68 -3.71
CA VAL A 443 -27.72 23.50 -2.87
C VAL A 443 -26.46 22.92 -2.24
N TYR A 444 -25.36 22.79 -2.99
CA TYR A 444 -24.08 22.38 -2.41
C TYR A 444 -23.55 23.40 -1.40
N ARG A 445 -23.61 24.71 -1.70
CA ARG A 445 -23.17 25.78 -0.78
C ARG A 445 -23.92 25.75 0.57
N LEU A 446 -25.22 25.46 0.55
CA LEU A 446 -26.07 25.41 1.76
C LEU A 446 -25.75 24.21 2.66
N VAL A 447 -25.33 23.06 2.12
CA VAL A 447 -24.85 21.95 2.96
C VAL A 447 -23.40 22.18 3.41
N LEU A 448 -22.57 22.80 2.57
CA LEU A 448 -21.17 23.10 2.89
C LEU A 448 -20.98 24.14 4.02
N SER A 449 -21.99 24.95 4.36
CA SER A 449 -21.91 25.82 5.56
C SER A 449 -21.98 25.04 6.87
N ASP A 450 -22.72 23.93 6.90
CA ASP A 450 -22.87 23.07 8.08
C ASP A 450 -21.85 21.92 8.08
N HIS A 451 -21.46 21.44 6.90
CA HIS A 451 -20.61 20.26 6.68
C HIS A 451 -19.45 20.60 5.71
N PRO A 452 -18.49 21.44 6.12
CA PRO A 452 -17.41 21.94 5.25
C PRO A 452 -16.42 20.86 4.78
N ASP A 453 -16.44 19.66 5.36
CA ASP A 453 -15.59 18.52 4.99
C ASP A 453 -16.17 17.62 3.89
N MET A 454 -17.31 17.99 3.30
CA MET A 454 -17.97 17.23 2.23
C MET A 454 -17.25 17.40 0.87
N ALA A 455 -16.17 16.67 0.68
CA ALA A 455 -15.31 16.71 -0.51
C ALA A 455 -16.08 16.63 -1.84
N GLU A 456 -17.03 15.70 -1.96
CA GLU A 456 -17.86 15.49 -3.17
C GLU A 456 -18.66 16.76 -3.52
N PHE A 457 -19.10 17.52 -2.52
CA PHE A 457 -19.90 18.72 -2.73
C PHE A 457 -19.03 19.90 -3.14
N HIS A 458 -17.81 19.98 -2.62
CA HIS A 458 -16.79 20.91 -3.15
C HIS A 458 -16.45 20.60 -4.61
N PHE A 459 -16.30 19.32 -4.98
CA PHE A 459 -16.00 18.88 -6.34
C PHE A 459 -17.12 19.27 -7.32
N ARG A 460 -18.37 18.89 -7.02
CA ARG A 460 -19.53 19.22 -7.88
C ARG A 460 -19.82 20.71 -7.95
N ARG A 461 -19.67 21.44 -6.84
CA ARG A 461 -19.73 22.90 -6.86
C ARG A 461 -18.64 23.50 -7.74
N GLY A 462 -17.45 22.92 -7.80
CA GLY A 462 -16.39 23.28 -8.75
C GLY A 462 -16.84 23.15 -10.21
N HIS A 463 -17.48 22.03 -10.58
CA HIS A 463 -18.05 21.85 -11.92
C HIS A 463 -19.16 22.85 -12.24
N CYS A 464 -20.11 23.08 -11.32
CA CYS A 464 -21.14 24.09 -11.50
C CYS A 464 -20.55 25.49 -11.73
N LEU A 465 -19.49 25.85 -11.00
CA LEU A 465 -18.78 27.12 -11.16
C LEU A 465 -18.01 27.22 -12.48
N LEU A 466 -17.44 26.12 -12.98
CA LEU A 466 -16.88 26.07 -14.35
C LEU A 466 -17.96 26.31 -15.42
N HIS A 467 -19.12 25.68 -15.30
CA HIS A 467 -20.26 25.93 -16.21
C HIS A 467 -20.83 27.36 -16.10
N MET A 468 -20.62 28.04 -14.97
CA MET A 468 -20.93 29.46 -14.77
C MET A 468 -19.79 30.40 -15.24
N ASN A 469 -18.73 29.87 -15.85
CA ASN A 469 -17.52 30.61 -16.26
C ASN A 469 -16.81 31.34 -15.10
N GLN A 470 -16.71 30.70 -13.94
CA GLN A 470 -16.05 31.22 -12.72
C GLN A 470 -14.85 30.34 -12.32
N PRO A 471 -13.78 30.27 -13.13
CA PRO A 471 -12.67 29.34 -12.92
C PRO A 471 -11.93 29.55 -11.60
N GLU A 472 -11.76 30.78 -11.14
CA GLU A 472 -11.10 31.08 -9.85
C GLU A 472 -11.87 30.48 -8.66
N ALA A 473 -13.19 30.66 -8.64
CA ALA A 473 -14.07 30.10 -7.61
C ALA A 473 -14.19 28.57 -7.72
N ALA A 474 -14.12 28.04 -8.94
CA ALA A 474 -14.05 26.60 -9.19
C ALA A 474 -12.73 26.00 -8.65
N ALA A 475 -11.59 26.63 -8.91
CA ALA A 475 -10.27 26.20 -8.43
C ALA A 475 -10.21 26.14 -6.89
N VAL A 476 -10.75 27.14 -6.19
CA VAL A 476 -10.91 27.10 -4.71
C VAL A 476 -11.76 25.91 -4.27
N SER A 477 -12.82 25.58 -5.01
CA SER A 477 -13.70 24.46 -4.69
C SER A 477 -13.00 23.11 -4.94
N PHE A 478 -12.33 22.92 -6.08
CA PHE A 478 -11.55 21.71 -6.35
C PHE A 478 -10.39 21.51 -5.36
N GLN A 479 -9.65 22.57 -5.00
CA GLN A 479 -8.61 22.51 -3.96
C GLN A 479 -9.21 22.04 -2.62
N ARG A 480 -10.40 22.53 -2.21
CA ARG A 480 -11.09 22.03 -1.01
C ARG A 480 -11.52 20.57 -1.14
N ALA A 481 -11.97 20.12 -2.31
CA ALA A 481 -12.30 18.72 -2.56
C ALA A 481 -11.07 17.80 -2.38
N LEU A 482 -9.89 18.24 -2.82
CA LEU A 482 -8.63 17.51 -2.65
C LEU A 482 -8.14 17.49 -1.19
N GLU A 483 -8.31 18.60 -0.46
CA GLU A 483 -7.93 18.70 0.96
C GLU A 483 -8.86 17.89 1.88
N THR A 484 -10.13 17.72 1.50
CA THR A 484 -11.15 17.00 2.29
C THR A 484 -11.40 15.56 1.84
N ASP A 485 -10.82 15.10 0.72
CA ASP A 485 -10.86 13.69 0.30
C ASP A 485 -10.29 12.79 1.40
N ALA A 486 -11.15 11.97 2.01
CA ALA A 486 -10.82 11.15 3.16
C ALA A 486 -10.24 9.76 2.78
N PHE A 487 -9.98 9.52 1.48
CA PHE A 487 -9.15 8.42 0.97
C PHE A 487 -8.22 8.97 -0.16
N PRO A 488 -7.32 9.91 0.12
CA PRO A 488 -6.71 10.73 -0.92
C PRO A 488 -5.64 9.98 -1.73
N VAL A 489 -5.93 9.70 -3.02
CA VAL A 489 -4.96 9.16 -4.01
C VAL A 489 -3.94 10.23 -4.44
N ARG A 490 -4.31 11.49 -4.24
CA ARG A 490 -3.53 12.67 -4.61
C ARG A 490 -2.78 13.16 -3.40
N ALA A 491 -1.51 13.50 -3.58
CA ALA A 491 -0.71 14.12 -2.53
C ALA A 491 -1.40 15.42 -2.08
N GLN A 492 -1.85 15.44 -0.82
CA GLN A 492 -2.56 16.60 -0.27
C GLN A 492 -1.62 17.79 -0.07
N ALA A 493 -2.17 18.98 0.25
CA ALA A 493 -1.39 20.21 0.40
C ALA A 493 -0.18 20.03 1.32
N ASP A 494 -0.36 19.45 2.51
CA ASP A 494 0.70 19.22 3.48
C ASP A 494 1.82 18.28 3.01
N HIS A 495 1.51 17.28 2.19
CA HIS A 495 2.53 16.40 1.60
C HIS A 495 3.35 17.15 0.53
N ARG A 496 2.70 18.02 -0.27
CA ARG A 496 3.37 18.91 -1.23
C ARG A 496 4.25 19.95 -0.50
N ASP A 497 3.73 20.53 0.58
CA ASP A 497 4.43 21.48 1.43
C ASP A 497 5.63 20.85 2.14
N ALA A 498 5.52 19.60 2.59
CA ALA A 498 6.64 18.85 3.19
C ALA A 498 7.78 18.62 2.19
N VAL A 499 7.48 18.24 0.94
CA VAL A 499 8.48 18.13 -0.15
C VAL A 499 9.15 19.49 -0.38
N ALA A 500 8.36 20.56 -0.53
CA ALA A 500 8.89 21.90 -0.77
C ALA A 500 9.69 22.45 0.43
N GLN A 501 9.29 22.16 1.67
CA GLN A 501 9.98 22.56 2.89
C GLN A 501 11.31 21.83 3.04
N VAL A 502 11.33 20.50 2.89
CA VAL A 502 12.56 19.71 3.01
C VAL A 502 13.51 20.02 1.86
N ALA A 503 13.01 20.33 0.66
CA ALA A 503 13.87 20.82 -0.40
C ALA A 503 14.58 22.13 -0.01
N ARG A 504 13.87 23.10 0.60
CA ARG A 504 14.49 24.31 1.16
C ARG A 504 15.43 24.03 2.33
N GLU A 505 15.12 23.05 3.19
CA GLU A 505 15.93 22.65 4.37
C GLU A 505 17.34 22.16 3.96
N TYR A 506 17.47 21.46 2.82
CA TYR A 506 18.74 20.89 2.34
C TYR A 506 19.30 21.57 1.08
N GLY A 507 18.67 22.64 0.58
CA GLY A 507 19.06 23.30 -0.68
C GLY A 507 18.88 22.41 -1.92
N ASN A 508 18.00 21.41 -1.86
CA ASN A 508 17.63 20.60 -3.01
C ASN A 508 16.81 21.44 -4.01
N VAL A 509 16.77 21.01 -5.27
CA VAL A 509 16.04 21.71 -6.32
C VAL A 509 14.62 21.16 -6.45
N THR A 510 13.64 22.03 -6.73
CA THR A 510 12.23 21.65 -6.89
C THR A 510 11.69 21.96 -8.28
N ILE A 511 10.93 21.03 -8.84
CA ILE A 511 10.04 21.25 -9.98
C ILE A 511 8.60 21.28 -9.46
N ASP A 512 7.91 22.40 -9.61
CA ASP A 512 6.47 22.49 -9.32
C ASP A 512 5.66 21.96 -10.52
N THR A 513 5.26 20.69 -10.42
CA THR A 513 4.49 19.99 -11.44
C THR A 513 3.16 20.70 -11.73
N ALA A 514 2.50 21.26 -10.72
CA ALA A 514 1.21 21.93 -10.89
C ALA A 514 1.38 23.29 -11.58
N ALA A 515 2.39 24.07 -11.19
CA ALA A 515 2.69 25.37 -11.81
C ALA A 515 3.23 25.26 -13.24
N ILE A 516 3.67 24.09 -13.69
CA ILE A 516 3.95 23.79 -15.10
C ILE A 516 2.65 23.42 -15.82
N LEU A 517 1.95 22.36 -15.36
CA LEU A 517 0.77 21.83 -16.04
C LEU A 517 -0.40 22.83 -16.13
N ARG A 518 -0.62 23.68 -15.11
CA ARG A 518 -1.69 24.70 -15.17
C ARG A 518 -1.53 25.69 -16.33
N ARG A 519 -0.31 25.95 -16.81
CA ARG A 519 -0.06 26.83 -18.00
C ARG A 519 -0.54 26.22 -19.31
N MET A 520 -0.83 24.93 -19.31
CA MET A 520 -1.29 24.16 -20.47
C MET A 520 -2.82 24.02 -20.52
N THR A 521 -3.53 24.45 -19.48
CA THR A 521 -5.01 24.40 -19.40
C THR A 521 -5.60 25.80 -19.53
N PRO A 522 -6.71 26.00 -20.27
CA PRO A 522 -7.22 27.34 -20.59
C PRO A 522 -7.77 28.11 -19.38
N HIS A 523 -8.09 27.41 -18.29
CA HIS A 523 -8.63 27.97 -17.05
C HIS A 523 -7.68 27.84 -15.83
N GLY A 524 -6.45 27.34 -16.01
CA GLY A 524 -5.48 27.19 -14.92
C GLY A 524 -5.87 26.15 -13.85
N ILE A 525 -6.67 25.14 -14.21
CA ILE A 525 -7.13 24.05 -13.34
C ILE A 525 -6.74 22.73 -14.00
N LEU A 526 -6.22 21.77 -13.23
CA LEU A 526 -5.72 20.50 -13.72
C LEU A 526 -6.87 19.54 -14.09
N ASP A 527 -7.08 19.36 -15.40
CA ASP A 527 -8.16 18.60 -16.02
C ASP A 527 -7.65 17.43 -16.91
N ASP A 528 -8.54 16.82 -17.70
CA ASP A 528 -8.25 15.66 -18.57
C ASP A 528 -7.43 15.96 -19.84
N SER A 529 -6.95 17.20 -20.01
CA SER A 529 -5.86 17.52 -20.95
C SER A 529 -4.48 17.25 -20.39
N VAL A 530 -4.28 17.48 -19.09
CA VAL A 530 -2.96 17.41 -18.44
C VAL A 530 -2.80 16.22 -17.51
N ILE A 531 -3.86 15.76 -16.83
CA ILE A 531 -3.83 14.61 -15.92
C ILE A 531 -5.06 13.71 -16.19
N MET A 532 -4.79 12.47 -16.60
CA MET A 532 -5.79 11.56 -17.16
C MET A 532 -6.65 10.84 -16.11
N ASP A 533 -6.08 10.60 -14.93
CA ASP A 533 -6.75 10.02 -13.77
C ASP A 533 -6.47 10.88 -12.53
N ASP A 534 -6.40 10.29 -11.34
CA ASP A 534 -6.00 11.01 -10.13
C ASP A 534 -4.63 11.70 -10.25
N VAL A 535 -3.63 11.11 -10.94
CA VAL A 535 -2.20 11.46 -10.76
C VAL A 535 -1.31 11.37 -12.00
N HIS A 536 -1.72 10.68 -13.07
CA HIS A 536 -0.85 10.38 -14.21
C HIS A 536 -0.96 11.44 -15.32
N PRO A 537 0.14 12.12 -15.70
CA PRO A 537 0.10 13.12 -16.75
C PRO A 537 -0.16 12.54 -18.15
N SER A 538 -0.81 13.32 -19.01
CA SER A 538 -0.90 13.04 -20.45
C SER A 538 0.50 13.04 -21.10
N LEU A 539 0.64 12.50 -22.32
CA LEU A 539 1.92 12.53 -23.05
C LEU A 539 2.51 13.95 -23.14
N ARG A 540 1.66 14.96 -23.35
CA ARG A 540 2.07 16.37 -23.30
C ARG A 540 2.54 16.81 -21.91
N GLY A 541 1.84 16.41 -20.85
CA GLY A 541 2.26 16.69 -19.48
C GLY A 541 3.63 16.07 -19.15
N VAL A 542 3.84 14.81 -19.53
CA VAL A 542 5.14 14.13 -19.43
C VAL A 542 6.22 14.86 -20.23
N PHE A 543 5.90 15.31 -21.46
CA PHE A 543 6.82 16.06 -22.31
C PHE A 543 7.25 17.40 -21.70
N ALA A 544 6.30 18.18 -21.18
CA ALA A 544 6.56 19.46 -20.55
C ALA A 544 7.46 19.29 -19.32
N LEU A 545 7.12 18.36 -18.43
CA LEU A 545 7.89 18.06 -17.22
C LEU A 545 9.32 17.56 -17.54
N GLY A 546 9.47 16.72 -18.57
CA GLY A 546 10.79 16.26 -19.03
C GLY A 546 11.63 17.37 -19.66
N THR A 547 10.99 18.30 -20.38
CA THR A 547 11.68 19.44 -21.00
C THR A 547 12.11 20.48 -19.97
N GLU A 548 11.27 20.78 -18.97
CA GLU A 548 11.63 21.61 -17.82
C GLU A 548 12.77 20.96 -17.00
N SER A 549 12.76 19.62 -16.86
CA SER A 549 13.87 18.88 -16.23
C SER A 549 15.19 18.99 -17.00
N ALA A 550 15.14 18.93 -18.34
CA ALA A 550 16.31 19.12 -19.18
C ALA A 550 16.85 20.56 -19.12
N SER A 551 15.96 21.55 -19.16
CA SER A 551 16.30 22.97 -18.96
C SER A 551 16.99 23.19 -17.61
N LEU A 552 16.45 22.60 -16.54
CA LEU A 552 17.02 22.69 -15.21
C LEU A 552 18.41 22.04 -15.11
N MET A 553 18.58 20.83 -15.66
CA MET A 553 19.88 20.14 -15.68
C MET A 553 20.93 20.86 -16.55
N GLN A 554 20.52 21.45 -17.68
CA GLN A 554 21.35 22.32 -18.50
C GLN A 554 21.90 23.49 -17.68
N HIS A 555 21.03 24.28 -17.04
CA HIS A 555 21.43 25.45 -16.24
C HIS A 555 22.26 25.11 -14.99
N LEU A 556 22.10 23.92 -14.41
CA LEU A 556 22.80 23.54 -13.17
C LEU A 556 24.12 22.80 -13.41
N ILE A 557 24.21 21.99 -14.47
CA ILE A 557 25.28 21.02 -14.69
C ILE A 557 26.09 21.35 -15.96
N LEU A 558 25.41 21.67 -17.06
CA LEU A 558 26.02 21.89 -18.38
C LEU A 558 26.28 23.38 -18.65
N LYS A 559 26.81 24.08 -17.63
CA LYS A 559 27.11 25.53 -17.65
C LYS A 559 28.22 25.92 -18.62
N ASP A 560 28.98 24.93 -19.07
CA ASP A 560 30.01 24.98 -20.10
C ASP A 560 29.44 25.08 -21.53
N ILE A 561 28.14 24.82 -21.72
CA ILE A 561 27.47 24.90 -23.02
C ILE A 561 26.91 26.31 -23.26
N ASP A 562 27.48 27.02 -24.24
CA ASP A 562 26.88 28.24 -24.78
C ASP A 562 25.63 27.89 -25.61
N THR A 563 24.46 28.29 -25.10
CA THR A 563 23.16 28.04 -25.71
C THR A 563 22.73 29.13 -26.69
N SER A 564 23.51 30.20 -26.85
CA SER A 564 23.14 31.35 -27.69
C SER A 564 23.21 31.06 -29.20
N ALA A 565 24.00 30.06 -29.60
CA ALA A 565 24.31 29.78 -31.01
C ALA A 565 23.71 28.48 -31.58
N ALA A 566 23.27 27.51 -30.75
CA ALA A 566 23.10 26.11 -31.18
C ALA A 566 21.77 25.45 -30.76
N GLU A 567 20.67 25.90 -31.39
CA GLU A 567 19.33 25.29 -31.40
C GLU A 567 18.54 25.23 -30.08
N LYS A 568 17.21 25.05 -30.24
CA LYS A 568 16.23 24.94 -29.15
C LYS A 568 16.03 23.47 -28.76
N PHE A 569 15.49 23.23 -27.56
CA PHE A 569 14.92 21.93 -27.21
C PHE A 569 13.92 21.47 -28.29
N GLY A 570 13.95 20.18 -28.61
CA GLY A 570 13.12 19.57 -29.64
C GLY A 570 11.64 19.60 -29.28
N SER A 571 10.78 19.60 -30.29
CA SER A 571 9.33 19.70 -30.13
C SER A 571 8.68 18.40 -29.64
N PHE A 572 7.45 18.51 -29.13
CA PHE A 572 6.65 17.35 -28.74
C PHE A 572 6.49 16.34 -29.88
N ARG A 573 6.22 16.80 -31.11
CA ARG A 573 6.02 15.93 -32.29
C ARG A 573 7.29 15.14 -32.63
N GLU A 574 8.45 15.79 -32.63
CA GLU A 574 9.74 15.12 -32.83
C GLU A 574 10.00 14.08 -31.73
N SER A 575 9.68 14.39 -30.46
CA SER A 575 9.89 13.45 -29.35
C SER A 575 9.09 12.16 -29.51
N LEU A 576 7.88 12.22 -30.08
CA LEU A 576 7.07 11.02 -30.36
C LEU A 576 7.70 10.18 -31.47
N THR A 577 8.23 10.80 -32.52
CA THR A 577 8.93 10.10 -33.61
C THR A 577 10.24 9.47 -33.13
N ASP A 578 11.12 10.26 -32.48
CA ASP A 578 12.44 9.83 -32.04
C ASP A 578 12.37 8.74 -30.95
N LEU A 579 11.39 8.83 -30.04
CA LEU A 579 11.16 7.84 -28.98
C LEU A 579 10.22 6.69 -29.40
N LYS A 580 9.79 6.65 -30.67
CA LYS A 580 8.95 5.57 -31.25
C LYS A 580 7.62 5.37 -30.52
N VAL A 581 6.91 6.48 -30.28
CA VAL A 581 5.55 6.50 -29.75
C VAL A 581 4.57 6.66 -30.92
N ASP A 582 4.20 5.54 -31.52
CA ASP A 582 3.23 5.46 -32.62
C ASP A 582 1.77 5.34 -32.09
N PRO A 583 0.73 5.40 -32.97
CA PRO A 583 -0.67 5.29 -32.53
C PRO A 583 -0.99 4.02 -31.71
N THR A 584 -0.30 2.91 -31.94
CA THR A 584 -0.48 1.65 -31.20
C THR A 584 0.04 1.76 -29.78
N VAL A 585 1.16 2.47 -29.57
CA VAL A 585 1.71 2.76 -28.23
C VAL A 585 0.73 3.64 -27.45
N ILE A 586 0.18 4.69 -28.06
CA ILE A 586 -0.81 5.57 -27.41
C ILE A 586 -2.11 4.81 -27.09
N ALA A 587 -2.65 4.05 -28.03
CA ALA A 587 -3.85 3.23 -27.83
C ALA A 587 -3.69 2.23 -26.68
N SER A 588 -2.53 1.56 -26.61
CA SER A 588 -2.24 0.61 -25.53
C SER A 588 -2.15 1.30 -24.16
N GLY A 589 -1.61 2.53 -24.12
CA GLY A 589 -1.62 3.35 -22.90
C GLY A 589 -3.04 3.75 -22.45
N TYR A 590 -3.92 4.10 -23.39
CA TYR A 590 -5.34 4.38 -23.11
C TYR A 590 -6.11 3.14 -22.65
N GLU A 591 -5.86 1.96 -23.22
CA GLU A 591 -6.47 0.70 -22.78
C GLU A 591 -6.04 0.31 -21.35
N LEU A 592 -4.74 0.44 -21.04
CA LEU A 592 -4.22 0.22 -19.68
C LEU A 592 -4.86 1.18 -18.67
N MET A 593 -5.04 2.46 -19.04
CA MET A 593 -5.71 3.44 -18.21
C MET A 593 -7.19 3.07 -17.98
N ALA A 594 -7.94 2.75 -19.04
CA ALA A 594 -9.35 2.36 -18.92
C ALA A 594 -9.55 1.13 -18.02
N ALA A 595 -8.70 0.11 -18.17
CA ALA A 595 -8.73 -1.07 -17.32
C ALA A 595 -8.43 -0.74 -15.84
N ALA A 596 -7.49 0.19 -15.57
CA ALA A 596 -7.21 0.65 -14.21
C ALA A 596 -8.39 1.44 -13.62
N MET A 597 -9.12 2.23 -14.43
CA MET A 597 -10.29 2.99 -13.99
C MET A 597 -11.45 2.10 -13.54
N LEU A 598 -11.79 1.08 -14.32
CA LEU A 598 -12.80 0.09 -13.93
C LEU A 598 -12.42 -0.63 -12.63
N ASN A 599 -11.14 -1.01 -12.48
CA ASN A 599 -10.64 -1.65 -11.26
C ASN A 599 -10.62 -0.73 -10.03
N ARG A 600 -10.42 0.58 -10.21
CA ARG A 600 -10.40 1.59 -9.11
C ARG A 600 -11.78 2.16 -8.79
N GLY A 601 -12.78 2.04 -9.67
CA GLY A 601 -14.13 2.56 -9.46
C GLY A 601 -14.80 2.06 -8.17
N CYS A 602 -14.50 0.82 -7.75
CA CYS A 602 -15.03 0.21 -6.52
C CYS A 602 -14.61 0.92 -5.21
N LEU A 603 -13.60 1.79 -5.26
CA LEU A 603 -13.12 2.57 -4.10
C LEU A 603 -14.00 3.80 -3.81
N ARG A 604 -14.97 4.11 -4.69
CA ARG A 604 -15.61 5.43 -4.82
C ARG A 604 -17.14 5.34 -4.78
N PHE A 605 -17.77 6.47 -4.44
CA PHE A 605 -19.23 6.63 -4.41
C PHE A 605 -19.86 6.52 -5.80
N GLU A 606 -19.56 7.45 -6.72
CA GLU A 606 -20.16 7.46 -8.05
C GLU A 606 -19.29 6.70 -9.08
N GLN A 607 -19.67 5.45 -9.35
CA GLN A 607 -18.96 4.58 -10.30
C GLN A 607 -19.23 4.94 -11.77
N SER A 608 -20.38 5.55 -12.09
CA SER A 608 -20.77 5.95 -13.45
C SER A 608 -19.78 6.91 -14.11
N HIS A 609 -19.21 7.85 -13.33
CA HIS A 609 -18.16 8.76 -13.78
C HIS A 609 -16.92 8.02 -14.29
N TRP A 610 -16.49 6.98 -13.57
CA TRP A 610 -15.30 6.20 -13.92
C TRP A 610 -15.54 5.23 -15.06
N ASN A 611 -16.76 4.70 -15.19
CA ASN A 611 -17.18 3.97 -16.37
C ASN A 611 -17.15 4.89 -17.62
N SER A 612 -17.72 6.10 -17.53
CA SER A 612 -17.70 7.07 -18.63
C SER A 612 -16.28 7.50 -19.05
N LEU A 613 -15.37 7.72 -18.08
CA LEU A 613 -13.98 8.06 -18.36
C LEU A 613 -13.21 6.88 -18.99
N SER A 614 -13.45 5.65 -18.49
CA SER A 614 -12.98 4.40 -19.12
C SER A 614 -13.46 4.27 -20.57
N ASP A 615 -14.75 4.49 -20.82
CA ASP A 615 -15.32 4.29 -22.14
C ASP A 615 -14.80 5.33 -23.15
N ARG A 616 -14.61 6.60 -22.75
CA ARG A 616 -13.91 7.61 -23.57
C ARG A 616 -12.49 7.18 -23.94
N LEU A 617 -11.72 6.67 -22.99
CA LEU A 617 -10.36 6.14 -23.24
C LEU A 617 -10.38 4.96 -24.21
N ARG A 618 -11.35 4.05 -24.10
CA ARG A 618 -11.48 2.87 -24.98
C ARG A 618 -11.88 3.27 -26.40
N THR A 619 -12.78 4.23 -26.57
CA THR A 619 -13.11 4.78 -27.89
C THR A 619 -11.90 5.45 -28.52
N ALA A 620 -11.17 6.31 -27.79
CA ALA A 620 -9.96 6.93 -28.29
C ALA A 620 -8.85 5.92 -28.64
N ALA A 621 -8.74 4.80 -27.90
CA ALA A 621 -7.83 3.72 -28.24
C ALA A 621 -8.20 3.00 -29.54
N LEU A 622 -9.50 2.73 -29.77
CA LEU A 622 -9.99 2.14 -31.02
C LEU A 622 -9.73 3.08 -32.21
N GLU A 623 -10.09 4.36 -32.08
CA GLU A 623 -9.82 5.41 -33.09
C GLU A 623 -8.32 5.58 -33.41
N LEU A 624 -7.42 5.23 -32.48
CA LEU A 624 -5.97 5.24 -32.69
C LEU A 624 -5.46 3.97 -33.37
N ARG A 625 -6.04 2.80 -33.07
CA ARG A 625 -5.66 1.52 -33.71
C ARG A 625 -6.00 1.45 -35.20
N GLU A 626 -6.98 2.23 -35.65
CA GLU A 626 -7.35 2.36 -37.07
C GLU A 626 -6.41 3.28 -37.87
N ARG A 627 -5.50 4.03 -37.19
CA ARG A 627 -4.63 5.03 -37.83
C ARG A 627 -3.23 4.48 -38.09
N THR A 628 -2.76 4.62 -39.33
CA THR A 628 -1.37 4.30 -39.74
C THR A 628 -0.34 5.36 -39.32
N SER A 629 -0.78 6.55 -38.92
CA SER A 629 0.06 7.67 -38.49
C SER A 629 -0.69 8.57 -37.50
N LEU A 630 0.07 9.34 -36.70
CA LEU A 630 -0.51 10.40 -35.88
C LEU A 630 -1.00 11.56 -36.79
N PRO A 631 -2.14 12.20 -36.48
CA PRO A 631 -2.63 13.34 -37.24
C PRO A 631 -1.60 14.48 -37.33
N GLU A 632 -1.68 15.28 -38.41
CA GLU A 632 -0.67 16.32 -38.67
C GLU A 632 -0.74 17.52 -37.73
N SER A 633 -1.91 17.76 -37.12
CA SER A 633 -2.05 18.79 -36.11
C SER A 633 -1.15 18.47 -34.91
N THR A 634 -0.40 19.48 -34.45
CA THR A 634 0.30 19.41 -33.16
C THR A 634 -0.67 19.29 -31.98
N GLN A 635 -1.97 19.48 -32.23
CA GLN A 635 -3.08 19.51 -31.28
C GLN A 635 -3.56 18.12 -30.81
N ILE A 636 -2.65 17.16 -30.62
CA ILE A 636 -2.93 16.04 -29.69
C ILE A 636 -2.72 16.61 -28.28
N GLU A 637 -3.72 17.33 -27.76
CA GLU A 637 -3.62 18.08 -26.50
C GLU A 637 -4.24 17.30 -25.34
N SER A 638 -5.36 16.62 -25.60
CA SER A 638 -6.19 15.88 -24.65
C SER A 638 -6.92 14.71 -25.32
N LEU A 639 -7.69 13.95 -24.53
CA LEU A 639 -8.68 13.00 -25.07
C LEU A 639 -9.81 13.68 -25.88
N ARG A 640 -10.07 14.97 -25.64
CA ARG A 640 -11.16 15.70 -26.28
C ARG A 640 -10.83 16.08 -27.73
N ASP A 641 -9.55 16.27 -28.06
CA ASP A 641 -9.12 16.73 -29.39
C ASP A 641 -9.18 15.64 -30.46
N PHE A 642 -9.12 14.37 -30.06
CA PHE A 642 -9.48 13.24 -30.93
C PHE A 642 -10.94 13.35 -31.36
N HIS A 643 -11.86 13.49 -30.41
CA HIS A 643 -13.30 13.59 -30.70
C HIS A 643 -13.70 14.91 -31.39
N SER A 644 -13.02 16.04 -31.15
CA SER A 644 -13.33 17.31 -31.82
C SER A 644 -12.87 17.35 -33.28
N SER A 645 -12.06 16.39 -33.74
CA SER A 645 -11.64 16.26 -35.14
C SER A 645 -12.72 15.73 -36.10
N GLN A 646 -13.96 15.51 -35.61
CA GLN A 646 -15.13 15.07 -36.40
C GLN A 646 -16.31 16.07 -36.36
N LYS A 647 -16.05 17.37 -36.52
CA LYS A 647 -17.06 18.41 -36.75
C LYS A 647 -16.64 19.42 -37.82
#